data_AF-A0A174KSB0-F1
#
_entry.id   AF-A0A174KSB0-F1
#
_cell.length_a   1.000
_cell.length_b   1.000
_cell.length_c   1.000
_cell.angle_alpha   90.00
_cell.angle_beta   90.00
_cell.angle_gamma   90.00
#
_symmetry.space_group_name_H-M   'P 1'
#
loop_
_entity.id
_entity.type
_entity.pdbx_description
1 polymer ?
#
loop_
_entity_poly.entity_id
_entity_poly.type
_entity_poly.pdbx_seq_one_letter_code
_entity_poly.pdbx_strand_id
1 'polypeptide(L)'
;MKTFFKNIGNTIVKKLRKHPLICNFVLSVVLAFVLEVLGRQTFDLSAVGFVDQRSKMFLYSIFIIFVTYSVTLITKRRLFSYIIVTLLWSIVGIVNFMMLSSRNTPFTYVDITLMKSVLPVMNNYFSPLEIGAMGALLLIALVLLVVAYMYLPIEEHLNRKSGFIKVIVIIAVFSGVTSYGFKSGMLVDQIHNIRIAFSDYGTPYCFSITALKNGIDKPSDYSEKKIKKIEKRTQKKVAKMKKEKVKKPNIIFVQLESHFDITQVKGVKFNKDPLPNFHKYMKGYSSGQLSMPSYGAGTANSEFELITGMNLDHFGAAEYPYKTVLQNTTTESMATVLKNYGYKAHAIHDNSAAFYDRDLVFSQLGFDTFTTKESMNIKKWTENGWAKDQILTGCIMDSLDSTKGQDYVYCISVQGHGDYPTTQIIENPEITVEGIEDEALKNKYTYYVNQVYQMDQFVGELVKALQQRGEPTILCMYGDHLPSLEIEDEDLTYGNKYQTSYFMWDNIGLKKKDGTIEAYDLGSEVLNKCNIHTGLMNSFHQTRKGTKNYQKDMKELQYDMLYGKQYVWNQENPFKATDLQFGIRPLTVTKVYETKDSIFIVGNNFTNFCQVFNGDVKINTTYHNEHLLEVSKKDLKDGDTFKVSIVSKALRVLSSSNEYVYQEKSEK
;
A
#
# COMPACT_ATOMS: atom_id res chain seq x y z
N MET A 1 48.41 -17.53 -9.43
CA MET A 1 47.14 -16.89 -9.04
C MET A 1 47.19 -16.22 -7.65
N LYS A 2 47.50 -16.92 -6.54
CA LYS A 2 47.59 -16.31 -5.18
C LYS A 2 48.49 -15.08 -5.06
N THR A 3 49.68 -15.10 -5.68
CA THR A 3 50.65 -13.98 -5.62
C THR A 3 50.18 -12.75 -6.42
N PHE A 4 49.45 -12.98 -7.51
CA PHE A 4 48.88 -11.93 -8.36
C PHE A 4 47.77 -11.16 -7.62
N PHE A 5 46.83 -11.87 -6.99
CA PHE A 5 45.77 -11.26 -6.18
C PHE A 5 46.31 -10.52 -4.95
N LYS A 6 47.37 -11.05 -4.30
CA LYS A 6 48.03 -10.39 -3.16
C LYS A 6 48.71 -9.07 -3.56
N ASN A 7 49.35 -9.04 -4.72
CA ASN A 7 50.01 -7.83 -5.24
C ASN A 7 49.00 -6.74 -5.66
N ILE A 8 47.87 -7.14 -6.23
CA ILE A 8 46.77 -6.22 -6.57
C ILE A 8 46.15 -5.63 -5.30
N GLY A 9 45.84 -6.47 -4.30
CA GLY A 9 45.27 -6.03 -3.02
C GLY A 9 46.15 -5.00 -2.31
N ASN A 10 47.46 -5.25 -2.22
CA ASN A 10 48.41 -4.31 -1.63
C ASN A 10 48.49 -2.98 -2.40
N THR A 11 48.38 -3.03 -3.72
CA THR A 11 48.39 -1.83 -4.57
C THR A 11 47.12 -0.98 -4.37
N ILE A 12 45.95 -1.63 -4.30
CA ILE A 12 44.65 -0.97 -4.02
C ILE A 12 44.68 -0.30 -2.65
N VAL A 13 45.13 -1.03 -1.61
CA VAL A 13 45.27 -0.49 -0.25
C VAL A 13 46.19 0.74 -0.26
N LYS A 14 47.34 0.68 -0.93
CA LYS A 14 48.26 1.83 -1.03
C LYS A 14 47.61 3.04 -1.71
N LYS A 15 46.82 2.84 -2.77
CA LYS A 15 46.09 3.92 -3.47
C LYS A 15 44.99 4.54 -2.60
N LEU A 16 44.18 3.72 -1.91
CA LEU A 16 43.12 4.18 -0.99
C LEU A 16 43.66 5.08 0.13
N ARG A 17 44.89 4.78 0.59
CA ARG A 17 45.56 5.58 1.62
C ARG A 17 46.17 6.87 1.05
N LYS A 18 46.79 6.81 -0.14
CA LYS A 18 47.51 7.93 -0.75
C LYS A 18 46.60 8.96 -1.46
N HIS A 19 45.54 8.51 -2.12
CA HIS A 19 44.65 9.35 -2.94
C HIS A 19 43.17 9.17 -2.56
N PRO A 20 42.77 9.49 -1.31
CA PRO A 20 41.44 9.13 -0.81
C PRO A 20 40.29 9.82 -1.56
N LEU A 21 40.47 11.05 -2.06
CA LEU A 21 39.43 11.73 -2.85
C LEU A 21 39.15 11.05 -4.19
N ILE A 22 40.20 10.70 -4.93
CA ILE A 22 40.07 9.99 -6.22
C ILE A 22 39.46 8.60 -5.97
N CYS A 23 39.90 7.91 -4.92
CA CYS A 23 39.36 6.60 -4.60
C CYS A 23 37.89 6.67 -4.15
N ASN A 24 37.50 7.68 -3.35
CA ASN A 24 36.11 7.91 -3.00
C ASN A 24 35.26 8.08 -4.27
N PHE A 25 35.71 8.88 -5.23
CA PHE A 25 34.99 9.08 -6.48
C PHE A 25 34.86 7.78 -7.28
N VAL A 26 35.96 7.08 -7.54
CA VAL A 26 35.96 5.81 -8.28
C VAL A 26 35.07 4.76 -7.60
N LEU A 27 35.18 4.61 -6.28
CA LEU A 27 34.33 3.67 -5.52
C LEU A 27 32.85 4.07 -5.56
N SER A 28 32.54 5.38 -5.57
CA SER A 28 31.16 5.85 -5.70
C SER A 28 30.56 5.53 -7.06
N VAL A 29 31.35 5.67 -8.14
CA VAL A 29 30.94 5.28 -9.50
C VAL A 29 30.68 3.77 -9.58
N VAL A 30 31.63 2.96 -9.11
CA VAL A 30 31.48 1.49 -9.13
C VAL A 30 30.28 1.05 -8.31
N LEU A 31 30.10 1.60 -7.11
CA LEU A 31 29.01 1.22 -6.22
C LEU A 31 27.66 1.71 -6.75
N ALA A 32 27.56 2.92 -7.28
CA ALA A 32 26.33 3.40 -7.93
C ALA A 32 25.93 2.48 -9.09
N PHE A 33 26.87 2.07 -9.92
CA PHE A 33 26.61 1.13 -11.01
C PHE A 33 26.11 -0.23 -10.50
N VAL A 34 26.75 -0.79 -9.47
CA VAL A 34 26.30 -2.05 -8.85
C VAL A 34 24.90 -1.94 -8.28
N LEU A 35 24.56 -0.82 -7.62
CA LEU A 35 23.23 -0.59 -7.07
C LEU A 35 22.17 -0.46 -8.17
N GLU A 36 22.50 0.14 -9.32
CA GLU A 36 21.59 0.19 -10.46
C GLU A 36 21.35 -1.19 -11.08
N VAL A 37 22.40 -2.00 -11.24
CA VAL A 37 22.27 -3.39 -11.72
C VAL A 37 21.37 -4.20 -10.78
N LEU A 38 21.58 -4.10 -9.47
CA LEU A 38 20.74 -4.79 -8.48
C LEU A 38 19.30 -4.25 -8.46
N GLY A 39 19.12 -2.93 -8.54
CA GLY A 39 17.80 -2.29 -8.50
C GLY A 39 16.95 -2.51 -9.75
N ARG A 40 17.58 -2.78 -10.90
CA ARG A 40 16.88 -3.07 -12.17
C ARG A 40 16.67 -4.56 -12.42
N GLN A 41 17.36 -5.41 -11.66
CA GLN A 41 17.39 -6.85 -11.87
C GLN A 41 17.90 -7.25 -13.27
N THR A 42 18.62 -6.36 -13.95
CA THR A 42 19.21 -6.61 -15.27
C THR A 42 20.72 -6.81 -15.14
N PHE A 43 21.18 -8.02 -15.44
CA PHE A 43 22.60 -8.39 -15.42
C PHE A 43 23.27 -8.28 -16.80
N ASP A 44 22.65 -7.54 -17.73
CA ASP A 44 23.12 -7.31 -19.10
C ASP A 44 23.58 -5.85 -19.32
N LEU A 45 23.90 -5.50 -20.57
CA LEU A 45 24.34 -4.15 -20.95
C LEU A 45 23.21 -3.09 -20.90
N SER A 46 21.96 -3.45 -20.60
CA SER A 46 20.84 -2.49 -20.51
C SER A 46 21.04 -1.46 -19.37
N ALA A 47 21.78 -1.82 -18.32
CA ALA A 47 22.19 -0.88 -17.26
C ALA A 47 23.03 0.29 -17.81
N VAL A 48 23.73 0.10 -18.94
CA VAL A 48 24.46 1.17 -19.65
C VAL A 48 23.49 2.13 -20.35
N GLY A 49 22.34 1.63 -20.83
CA GLY A 49 21.28 2.46 -21.43
C GLY A 49 20.67 3.47 -20.44
N PHE A 50 20.59 3.14 -19.15
CA PHE A 50 20.16 4.09 -18.11
C PHE A 50 21.19 5.19 -17.83
N VAL A 51 22.48 4.83 -17.80
CA VAL A 51 23.58 5.81 -17.67
C VAL A 51 23.49 6.85 -18.80
N ASP A 52 23.00 6.45 -19.97
CA ASP A 52 22.79 7.32 -21.13
C ASP A 52 21.46 8.13 -21.02
N GLN A 53 20.32 7.46 -20.79
CA GLN A 53 18.98 8.07 -20.79
C GLN A 53 18.67 8.95 -19.57
N ARG A 54 19.29 8.69 -18.41
CA ARG A 54 19.06 9.39 -17.14
C ARG A 54 20.39 9.78 -16.47
N SER A 55 21.37 10.17 -17.30
CA SER A 55 22.73 10.56 -16.89
C SER A 55 22.79 11.51 -15.68
N LYS A 56 21.91 12.51 -15.61
CA LYS A 56 21.83 13.45 -14.47
C LYS A 56 21.50 12.77 -13.14
N MET A 57 20.58 11.80 -13.14
CA MET A 57 20.19 11.08 -11.94
C MET A 57 21.24 10.08 -11.50
N PHE A 58 21.90 9.43 -12.46
CA PHE A 58 23.04 8.57 -12.17
C PHE A 58 24.20 9.36 -11.53
N LEU A 59 24.52 10.55 -12.07
CA LEU A 59 25.53 11.44 -11.48
C LEU A 59 25.15 11.90 -10.07
N TYR A 60 23.87 12.17 -9.81
CA TYR A 60 23.41 12.53 -8.48
C TYR A 60 23.50 11.35 -7.50
N SER A 61 23.19 10.14 -7.93
CA SER A 61 23.40 8.90 -7.16
C SER A 61 24.87 8.68 -6.81
N ILE A 62 25.80 8.90 -7.75
CA ILE A 62 27.24 8.91 -7.48
C ILE A 62 27.58 9.96 -6.41
N PHE A 63 26.98 11.15 -6.49
CA PHE A 63 27.27 12.22 -5.54
C PHE A 63 26.78 11.90 -4.12
N ILE A 64 25.59 11.30 -3.97
CA ILE A 64 25.08 10.81 -2.68
C ILE A 64 26.08 9.82 -2.06
N ILE A 65 26.50 8.81 -2.81
CA ILE A 65 27.46 7.81 -2.34
C ILE A 65 28.82 8.47 -2.01
N PHE A 66 29.27 9.41 -2.83
CA PHE A 66 30.52 10.16 -2.61
C PHE A 66 30.50 10.96 -1.31
N VAL A 67 29.38 11.60 -0.98
CA VAL A 67 29.19 12.30 0.31
C VAL A 67 29.31 11.31 1.47
N THR A 68 28.72 10.11 1.36
CA THR A 68 28.87 9.09 2.42
C THR A 68 30.32 8.62 2.60
N TYR A 69 31.08 8.48 1.51
CA TYR A 69 32.52 8.17 1.60
C TYR A 69 33.37 9.32 2.13
N SER A 70 32.87 10.56 2.24
CA SER A 70 33.66 11.69 2.76
C SER A 70 34.14 11.48 4.22
N VAL A 71 33.47 10.60 4.99
CA VAL A 71 33.89 10.19 6.34
C VAL A 71 35.30 9.56 6.37
N THR A 72 35.76 8.99 5.25
CA THR A 72 37.13 8.42 5.12
C THR A 72 38.22 9.49 5.20
N LEU A 73 37.87 10.76 4.99
CA LEU A 73 38.81 11.89 5.02
C LEU A 73 39.15 12.35 6.45
N ILE A 74 38.31 12.00 7.44
CA ILE A 74 38.45 12.45 8.84
C ILE A 74 38.73 11.30 9.82
N THR A 75 38.58 10.05 9.39
CA THR A 75 38.78 8.85 10.21
C THR A 75 40.21 8.31 10.10
N LYS A 76 40.80 7.93 11.25
CA LYS A 76 42.17 7.37 11.30
C LYS A 76 42.24 5.94 10.74
N ARG A 77 41.21 5.12 10.98
CA ARG A 77 41.07 3.78 10.38
C ARG A 77 40.34 3.86 9.04
N ARG A 78 41.00 4.45 8.05
CA ARG A 78 40.39 4.80 6.77
C ARG A 78 39.81 3.59 6.03
N LEU A 79 40.56 2.48 5.97
CA LEU A 79 40.12 1.26 5.29
C LEU A 79 38.88 0.65 5.96
N PHE A 80 38.79 0.73 7.29
CA PHE A 80 37.60 0.29 8.02
C PHE A 80 36.38 1.14 7.64
N SER A 81 36.55 2.47 7.55
CA SER A 81 35.46 3.36 7.10
C SER A 81 35.01 3.06 5.66
N TYR A 82 35.93 2.70 4.75
CA TYR A 82 35.55 2.24 3.41
C TYR A 82 34.68 0.98 3.49
N ILE A 83 35.08 -0.03 4.27
CA ILE A 83 34.31 -1.27 4.46
C ILE A 83 32.90 -0.97 4.96
N ILE A 84 32.75 -0.12 5.97
CA ILE A 84 31.43 0.21 6.53
C ILE A 84 30.54 0.90 5.49
N VAL A 85 31.04 1.93 4.79
CA VAL A 85 30.22 2.65 3.79
C VAL A 85 29.84 1.72 2.64
N THR A 86 30.79 0.91 2.13
CA THR A 86 30.50 -0.07 1.07
C THR A 86 29.47 -1.10 1.54
N LEU A 87 29.60 -1.61 2.77
CA LEU A 87 28.69 -2.61 3.34
C LEU A 87 27.27 -2.06 3.47
N LEU A 88 27.10 -0.84 4.00
CA LEU A 88 25.77 -0.23 4.18
C LEU A 88 25.02 -0.10 2.84
N TRP A 89 25.68 0.44 1.82
CA TRP A 89 25.08 0.53 0.49
C TRP A 89 24.86 -0.83 -0.15
N SER A 90 25.79 -1.78 0.02
CA SER A 90 25.61 -3.14 -0.51
C SER A 90 24.40 -3.83 0.10
N ILE A 91 24.16 -3.66 1.42
CA ILE A 91 22.95 -4.16 2.08
C ILE A 91 21.70 -3.54 1.45
N VAL A 92 21.67 -2.21 1.26
CA VAL A 92 20.55 -1.54 0.59
C VAL A 92 20.29 -2.13 -0.79
N GLY A 93 21.33 -2.30 -1.62
CA GLY A 93 21.19 -2.87 -2.95
C GLY A 93 20.73 -4.34 -2.97
N ILE A 94 21.32 -5.18 -2.10
CA ILE A 94 20.99 -6.61 -2.02
C ILE A 94 19.56 -6.81 -1.51
N VAL A 95 19.17 -6.11 -0.44
CA VAL A 95 17.81 -6.20 0.10
C VAL A 95 16.81 -5.63 -0.89
N ASN A 96 17.14 -4.53 -1.58
CA ASN A 96 16.30 -4.00 -2.65
C ASN A 96 16.08 -5.03 -3.77
N PHE A 97 17.13 -5.70 -4.24
CA PHE A 97 17.03 -6.78 -5.23
C PHE A 97 16.12 -7.91 -4.72
N MET A 98 16.32 -8.39 -3.49
CA MET A 98 15.50 -9.46 -2.90
C MET A 98 14.02 -9.06 -2.76
N MET A 99 13.74 -7.81 -2.36
CA MET A 99 12.40 -7.26 -2.21
C MET A 99 11.70 -7.13 -3.58
N LEU A 100 12.40 -6.61 -4.58
CA LEU A 100 11.89 -6.54 -5.95
C LEU A 100 11.60 -7.93 -6.52
N SER A 101 12.49 -8.90 -6.30
CA SER A 101 12.31 -10.28 -6.79
C SER A 101 11.15 -11.01 -6.12
N SER A 102 10.80 -10.65 -4.88
CA SER A 102 9.77 -11.36 -4.12
C SER A 102 8.40 -10.67 -4.15
N ARG A 103 8.36 -9.34 -4.20
CA ARG A 103 7.13 -8.54 -4.00
C ARG A 103 6.95 -7.40 -5.00
N ASN A 104 7.83 -7.25 -5.99
CA ASN A 104 7.79 -6.16 -7.00
C ASN A 104 7.80 -4.72 -6.42
N THR A 105 8.15 -4.55 -5.14
CA THR A 105 8.27 -3.25 -4.47
C THR A 105 9.71 -3.00 -4.01
N PRO A 106 10.28 -1.80 -4.22
CA PRO A 106 11.61 -1.47 -3.75
C PRO A 106 11.75 -1.47 -2.23
N PHE A 107 12.98 -1.64 -1.73
CA PHE A 107 13.34 -1.50 -0.32
C PHE A 107 13.55 -0.03 0.06
N THR A 108 12.86 0.40 1.11
CA THR A 108 12.81 1.79 1.59
C THR A 108 13.26 1.92 3.04
N TYR A 109 13.41 3.16 3.50
CA TYR A 109 13.63 3.40 4.93
C TYR A 109 12.43 2.97 5.80
N VAL A 110 11.21 3.04 5.28
CA VAL A 110 10.00 2.61 6.02
C VAL A 110 10.11 1.13 6.39
N ASP A 111 10.62 0.29 5.49
CA ASP A 111 10.84 -1.14 5.76
C ASP A 111 11.80 -1.37 6.94
N ILE A 112 12.80 -0.51 7.13
CA ILE A 112 13.71 -0.56 8.28
C ILE A 112 12.95 -0.24 9.57
N THR A 113 12.08 0.76 9.56
CA THR A 113 11.29 1.12 10.75
C THR A 113 10.31 0.00 11.13
N LEU A 114 9.82 -0.76 10.14
CA LEU A 114 8.93 -1.90 10.32
C LEU A 114 9.62 -3.15 10.88
N MET A 115 10.95 -3.26 10.83
CA MET A 115 11.66 -4.43 11.39
C MET A 115 11.32 -4.68 12.87
N LYS A 116 11.03 -3.62 13.63
CA LYS A 116 10.61 -3.74 15.04
C LYS A 116 9.30 -4.53 15.21
N SER A 117 8.38 -4.40 14.24
CA SER A 117 7.11 -5.13 14.21
C SER A 117 7.26 -6.56 13.70
N VAL A 118 8.31 -6.85 12.92
CA VAL A 118 8.58 -8.18 12.35
C VAL A 118 9.26 -9.11 13.35
N LEU A 119 10.15 -8.60 14.21
CA LEU A 119 10.90 -9.42 15.18
C LEU A 119 10.00 -10.30 16.07
N PRO A 120 8.88 -9.80 16.65
CA PRO A 120 8.00 -10.63 17.49
C PRO A 120 7.29 -11.77 16.75
N VAL A 121 7.05 -11.61 15.44
CA VAL A 121 6.34 -12.62 14.62
C VAL A 121 7.29 -13.55 13.87
N MET A 122 8.61 -13.36 13.99
CA MET A 122 9.62 -14.13 13.26
C MET A 122 9.51 -15.64 13.54
N ASN A 123 9.09 -16.02 14.75
CA ASN A 123 8.83 -17.42 15.14
C ASN A 123 7.68 -18.08 14.35
N ASN A 124 6.79 -17.30 13.72
CA ASN A 124 5.71 -17.82 12.88
C ASN A 124 6.20 -18.21 11.49
N TYR A 125 7.37 -17.72 11.07
CA TYR A 125 7.90 -17.88 9.71
C TYR A 125 9.17 -18.72 9.65
N PHE A 126 9.98 -18.71 10.71
CA PHE A 126 11.27 -19.40 10.75
C PHE A 126 11.33 -20.35 11.94
N SER A 127 11.92 -21.52 11.70
CA SER A 127 12.21 -22.47 12.76
C SER A 127 13.26 -21.91 13.74
N PRO A 128 13.29 -22.37 15.00
CA PRO A 128 14.32 -21.97 15.95
C PRO A 128 15.77 -22.19 15.44
N LEU A 129 15.98 -23.22 14.61
CA LEU A 129 17.27 -23.51 13.97
C LEU A 129 17.66 -22.44 12.94
N GLU A 130 16.73 -22.04 12.07
CA GLU A 130 16.96 -20.97 11.08
C GLU A 130 17.23 -19.63 11.75
N ILE A 131 16.46 -19.30 12.80
CA ILE A 131 16.69 -18.10 13.62
C ILE A 131 18.08 -18.17 14.28
N GLY A 132 18.45 -19.32 14.84
CA GLY A 132 19.78 -19.55 15.40
C GLY A 132 20.91 -19.39 14.38
N ALA A 133 20.72 -19.90 13.17
CA ALA A 133 21.68 -19.78 12.07
C ALA A 133 21.84 -18.32 11.59
N MET A 134 20.73 -17.58 11.45
CA MET A 134 20.75 -16.15 11.13
C MET A 134 21.50 -15.36 12.22
N GLY A 135 21.22 -15.66 13.49
CA GLY A 135 21.93 -15.07 14.63
C GLY A 135 23.44 -15.36 14.61
N ALA A 136 23.83 -16.60 14.30
CA ALA A 136 25.23 -16.99 14.18
C ALA A 136 25.95 -16.28 13.02
N LEU A 137 25.30 -16.14 11.85
CA LEU A 137 25.85 -15.40 10.72
C LEU A 137 26.03 -13.92 11.03
N LEU A 138 25.06 -13.29 11.69
CA LEU A 138 25.19 -11.90 12.17
C LEU A 138 26.34 -11.74 13.15
N LEU A 139 26.50 -12.69 14.09
CA LEU A 139 27.62 -12.70 15.03
C LEU A 139 28.96 -12.85 14.32
N ILE A 140 29.08 -13.75 13.35
CA ILE A 140 30.31 -13.94 12.54
C ILE A 140 30.64 -12.64 11.79
N ALA A 141 29.66 -12.00 11.15
CA ALA A 141 29.86 -10.73 10.47
C ALA A 141 30.35 -9.64 11.45
N LEU A 142 29.77 -9.57 12.65
CA LEU A 142 30.17 -8.63 13.69
C LEU A 142 31.60 -8.90 14.20
N VAL A 143 31.96 -10.17 14.42
CA VAL A 143 33.34 -10.58 14.77
C VAL A 143 34.31 -10.19 13.66
N LEU A 144 33.97 -10.43 12.39
CA LEU A 144 34.80 -10.02 11.25
C LEU A 144 34.98 -8.50 11.18
N LEU A 145 33.94 -7.72 11.51
CA LEU A 145 34.06 -6.26 11.60
C LEU A 145 34.96 -5.83 12.77
N VAL A 146 34.87 -6.48 13.94
CA VAL A 146 35.76 -6.21 15.08
C VAL A 146 37.21 -6.55 14.73
N VAL A 147 37.44 -7.72 14.12
CA VAL A 147 38.77 -8.14 13.64
C VAL A 147 39.29 -7.15 12.59
N ALA A 148 38.48 -6.77 11.61
CA ALA A 148 38.84 -5.75 10.62
C ALA A 148 39.21 -4.42 11.31
N TYR A 149 38.42 -3.99 12.30
CA TYR A 149 38.74 -2.79 13.07
C TYR A 149 40.09 -2.92 13.79
N MET A 150 40.38 -4.05 14.43
CA MET A 150 41.63 -4.25 15.17
C MET A 150 42.85 -4.26 14.26
N TYR A 151 42.80 -5.01 13.16
CA TYR A 151 43.97 -5.33 12.33
C TYR A 151 44.19 -4.38 11.13
N LEU A 152 43.19 -3.60 10.71
CA LEU A 152 43.39 -2.67 9.60
C LEU A 152 44.28 -1.48 10.02
N PRO A 153 45.19 -1.02 9.13
CA PRO A 153 46.18 0.00 9.43
C PRO A 153 45.55 1.33 9.88
N ILE A 154 46.24 1.99 10.81
CA ILE A 154 45.92 3.32 11.30
C ILE A 154 46.72 4.34 10.49
N GLU A 155 46.07 5.42 10.05
CA GLU A 155 46.77 6.55 9.43
C GLU A 155 47.46 7.40 10.49
N GLU A 156 48.80 7.31 10.55
CA GLU A 156 49.64 8.03 11.52
C GLU A 156 49.67 9.55 11.25
N HIS A 157 49.68 9.96 9.98
CA HIS A 157 49.81 11.38 9.57
C HIS A 157 48.51 11.97 8.99
N LEU A 158 47.37 11.74 9.65
CA LEU A 158 46.09 12.31 9.21
C LEU A 158 45.94 13.78 9.63
N ASN A 159 45.97 14.71 8.68
CA ASN A 159 45.59 16.11 8.93
C ASN A 159 44.06 16.25 9.00
N ARG A 160 43.50 16.08 10.20
CA ARG A 160 42.05 16.19 10.44
C ARG A 160 41.48 17.56 10.07
N LYS A 161 42.20 18.66 10.31
CA LYS A 161 41.72 20.02 9.97
C LYS A 161 41.47 20.15 8.47
N SER A 162 42.43 19.71 7.64
CA SER A 162 42.26 19.68 6.18
C SER A 162 41.15 18.71 5.76
N GLY A 163 41.05 17.54 6.41
CA GLY A 163 39.96 16.59 6.19
C GLY A 163 38.58 17.18 6.43
N PHE A 164 38.38 17.86 7.56
CA PHE A 164 37.12 18.53 7.90
C PHE A 164 36.77 19.63 6.91
N ILE A 165 37.74 20.47 6.50
CA ILE A 165 37.51 21.50 5.48
C ILE A 165 37.01 20.87 4.17
N LYS A 166 37.63 19.77 3.73
CA LYS A 166 37.20 19.05 2.52
C LYS A 166 35.78 18.49 2.66
N VAL A 167 35.44 17.90 3.81
CA VAL A 167 34.08 17.40 4.08
C VAL A 167 33.06 18.54 4.06
N ILE A 168 33.36 19.67 4.69
CA ILE A 168 32.48 20.86 4.69
C ILE A 168 32.26 21.36 3.26
N VAL A 169 33.31 21.44 2.45
CA VAL A 169 33.20 21.83 1.03
C VAL A 169 32.33 20.84 0.26
N ILE A 170 32.55 19.53 0.44
CA ILE A 170 31.74 18.48 -0.20
C ILE A 170 30.25 18.62 0.19
N ILE A 171 29.96 18.82 1.47
CA ILE A 171 28.59 18.99 1.97
C ILE A 171 27.96 20.29 1.44
N ALA A 172 28.72 21.39 1.39
CA ALA A 172 28.23 22.66 0.86
C ALA A 172 27.89 22.56 -0.63
N VAL A 173 28.76 21.94 -1.43
CA VAL A 173 28.49 21.66 -2.85
C VAL A 173 27.30 20.72 -3.00
N PHE A 174 27.21 19.66 -2.19
CA PHE A 174 26.08 18.74 -2.21
C PHE A 174 24.76 19.44 -1.90
N SER A 175 24.74 20.29 -0.89
CA SER A 175 23.57 21.09 -0.52
C SER A 175 23.17 22.06 -1.65
N GLY A 176 24.15 22.71 -2.28
CA GLY A 176 23.92 23.58 -3.43
C GLY A 176 23.33 22.85 -4.64
N VAL A 177 23.92 21.71 -5.02
CA VAL A 177 23.43 20.86 -6.13
C VAL A 177 22.04 20.31 -5.82
N THR A 178 21.80 19.86 -4.59
CA THR A 178 20.48 19.37 -4.16
C THR A 178 19.43 20.49 -4.22
N SER A 179 19.75 21.68 -3.72
CA SER A 179 18.84 22.83 -3.78
C SER A 179 18.53 23.24 -5.22
N TYR A 180 19.53 23.23 -6.10
CA TYR A 180 19.34 23.46 -7.53
C TYR A 180 18.50 22.34 -8.17
N GLY A 181 18.73 21.09 -7.79
CA GLY A 181 17.97 19.93 -8.27
C GLY A 181 16.47 20.06 -8.03
N PHE A 182 16.07 20.45 -6.80
CA PHE A 182 14.67 20.72 -6.51
C PHE A 182 14.12 21.95 -7.24
N LYS A 183 14.89 23.07 -7.29
CA LYS A 183 14.45 24.30 -7.99
C LYS A 183 14.28 24.12 -9.50
N SER A 184 15.07 23.24 -10.11
CA SER A 184 15.03 22.95 -11.55
C SER A 184 14.02 21.87 -11.93
N GLY A 185 13.38 21.21 -10.96
CA GLY A 185 12.51 20.05 -11.18
C GLY A 185 13.26 18.76 -11.50
N MET A 186 14.61 18.75 -11.41
CA MET A 186 15.41 17.54 -11.61
C MET A 186 15.22 16.54 -10.47
N LEU A 187 15.01 17.02 -9.23
CA LEU A 187 14.71 16.20 -8.06
C LEU A 187 13.28 16.48 -7.62
N VAL A 188 12.55 15.41 -7.27
CA VAL A 188 11.19 15.48 -6.73
C VAL A 188 11.12 14.76 -5.40
N ASP A 189 10.40 15.33 -4.44
CA ASP A 189 10.10 14.71 -3.14
C ASP A 189 8.68 14.13 -3.06
N GLN A 190 7.86 14.36 -4.08
CA GLN A 190 6.56 13.72 -4.25
C GLN A 190 6.71 12.48 -5.12
N ILE A 191 6.60 11.30 -4.51
CA ILE A 191 6.69 10.00 -5.20
C ILE A 191 5.33 9.32 -5.12
N HIS A 192 4.63 9.32 -6.25
CA HIS A 192 3.29 8.73 -6.40
C HIS A 192 3.31 7.25 -6.85
N ASN A 193 4.41 6.81 -7.48
CA ASN A 193 4.68 5.40 -7.75
C ASN A 193 6.13 5.07 -7.39
N ILE A 194 6.31 4.28 -6.34
CA ILE A 194 7.63 4.00 -5.80
C ILE A 194 8.51 3.17 -6.75
N ARG A 195 7.93 2.23 -7.49
CA ARG A 195 8.69 1.36 -8.41
C ARG A 195 9.21 2.18 -9.59
N ILE A 196 8.35 3.02 -10.17
CA ILE A 196 8.74 3.93 -11.26
C ILE A 196 9.79 4.92 -10.74
N ALA A 197 9.61 5.49 -9.55
CA ALA A 197 10.60 6.41 -8.99
C ALA A 197 11.99 5.78 -8.81
N PHE A 198 12.08 4.54 -8.31
CA PHE A 198 13.38 3.84 -8.24
C PHE A 198 13.99 3.60 -9.62
N SER A 199 13.16 3.38 -10.65
CA SER A 199 13.63 3.29 -12.05
C SER A 199 14.04 4.64 -12.62
N ASP A 200 13.38 5.74 -12.29
CA ASP A 200 13.70 7.07 -12.85
C ASP A 200 14.86 7.77 -12.12
N TYR A 201 14.91 7.66 -10.79
CA TYR A 201 15.81 8.44 -9.95
C TYR A 201 16.95 7.62 -9.32
N GLY A 202 16.87 6.29 -9.37
CA GLY A 202 17.90 5.37 -8.89
C GLY A 202 17.79 5.05 -7.40
N THR A 203 18.36 3.90 -7.02
CA THR A 203 18.27 3.35 -5.65
C THR A 203 18.83 4.31 -4.58
N PRO A 204 20.02 4.94 -4.76
CA PRO A 204 20.57 5.82 -3.74
C PRO A 204 19.70 7.03 -3.41
N TYR A 205 19.12 7.66 -4.43
CA TYR A 205 18.23 8.80 -4.21
C TYR A 205 16.95 8.39 -3.50
N CYS A 206 16.24 7.39 -4.03
CA CYS A 206 14.94 6.99 -3.51
C CYS A 206 15.03 6.43 -2.07
N PHE A 207 16.06 5.63 -1.77
CA PHE A 207 16.29 5.19 -0.40
C PHE A 207 16.58 6.38 0.54
N SER A 208 17.38 7.35 0.10
CA SER A 208 17.72 8.52 0.92
C SER A 208 16.53 9.45 1.16
N ILE A 209 15.71 9.72 0.12
CA ILE A 209 14.56 10.63 0.26
C ILE A 209 13.48 10.03 1.16
N THR A 210 13.21 8.72 1.09
CA THR A 210 12.27 8.03 2.01
C THR A 210 12.75 8.05 3.47
N ALA A 211 14.07 8.14 3.70
CA ALA A 211 14.63 8.29 5.05
C ALA A 211 14.49 9.72 5.59
N LEU A 212 14.66 10.72 4.72
CA LEU A 212 14.66 12.15 5.09
C LEU A 212 13.26 12.76 5.13
N LYS A 213 12.34 12.25 4.31
CA LYS A 213 10.96 12.71 4.17
C LYS A 213 10.03 11.56 4.55
N ASN A 214 9.81 11.38 5.85
CA ASN A 214 8.83 10.46 6.41
C ASN A 214 7.84 11.22 7.31
N GLY A 215 6.58 10.83 7.26
CA GLY A 215 5.49 11.51 7.93
C GLY A 215 5.24 12.93 7.42
N ILE A 216 4.50 13.70 8.20
CA ILE A 216 4.22 15.11 7.89
C ILE A 216 5.24 15.99 8.61
N ASP A 217 5.97 16.79 7.85
CA ASP A 217 6.86 17.82 8.41
C ASP A 217 6.07 18.78 9.31
N LYS A 218 6.57 18.97 10.55
CA LYS A 218 5.98 19.91 11.51
C LYS A 218 5.86 21.31 10.89
N PRO A 219 4.64 21.87 10.74
CA PRO A 219 4.46 23.22 10.24
C PRO A 219 5.15 24.26 11.14
N SER A 220 5.73 25.30 10.54
CA SER A 220 6.48 26.33 11.28
C SER A 220 5.60 27.17 12.21
N ASP A 221 4.31 27.35 11.90
CA ASP A 221 3.31 28.04 12.72
C ASP A 221 2.45 27.13 13.60
N TYR A 222 2.80 25.83 13.69
CA TYR A 222 2.06 24.85 14.49
C TYR A 222 2.01 25.25 15.96
N SER A 223 0.80 25.49 16.45
CA SER A 223 0.51 25.90 17.83
C SER A 223 -0.96 25.67 18.16
N GLU A 224 -1.29 25.53 19.44
CA GLU A 224 -2.68 25.40 19.91
C GLU A 224 -3.56 26.55 19.42
N LYS A 225 -3.03 27.79 19.45
CA LYS A 225 -3.74 28.99 18.97
C LYS A 225 -4.05 28.92 17.47
N LYS A 226 -3.14 28.35 16.67
CA LYS A 226 -3.31 28.17 15.22
C LYS A 226 -4.41 27.13 14.95
N ILE A 227 -4.35 25.98 15.62
CA ILE A 227 -5.36 24.91 15.50
C ILE A 227 -6.75 25.41 15.90
N LYS A 228 -6.91 25.99 17.11
CA LYS A 228 -8.18 26.56 17.58
C LYS A 228 -8.74 27.64 16.65
N LYS A 229 -7.87 28.40 15.96
CA LYS A 229 -8.30 29.41 14.98
C LYS A 229 -8.86 28.76 13.71
N ILE A 230 -8.30 27.64 13.26
CA ILE A 230 -8.81 26.87 12.12
C ILE A 230 -10.19 26.31 12.51
N GLU A 231 -10.29 25.61 13.64
CA GLU A 231 -11.55 25.03 14.13
C GLU A 231 -12.66 26.06 14.30
N LYS A 232 -12.37 27.19 14.97
CA LYS A 232 -13.35 28.28 15.15
C LYS A 232 -13.88 28.83 13.82
N ARG A 233 -13.03 28.90 12.79
CA ARG A 233 -13.44 29.37 11.45
C ARG A 233 -14.33 28.34 10.75
N THR A 234 -13.98 27.06 10.86
CA THR A 234 -14.76 25.93 10.34
C THR A 234 -16.13 25.90 11.01
N GLN A 235 -16.18 25.85 12.34
CA GLN A 235 -17.43 25.83 13.14
C GLN A 235 -18.33 27.04 12.84
N LYS A 236 -17.75 28.26 12.71
CA LYS A 236 -18.52 29.46 12.35
C LYS A 236 -19.17 29.34 10.97
N LYS A 237 -18.55 28.65 10.01
CA LYS A 237 -19.13 28.41 8.69
C LYS A 237 -20.17 27.29 8.73
N VAL A 238 -19.92 26.19 9.44
CA VAL A 238 -20.92 25.12 9.67
C VAL A 238 -22.19 25.70 10.29
N ALA A 239 -22.07 26.56 11.31
CA ALA A 239 -23.21 27.19 11.97
C ALA A 239 -24.07 28.08 11.04
N LYS A 240 -23.55 28.46 9.86
CA LYS A 240 -24.28 29.23 8.83
C LYS A 240 -24.89 28.34 7.74
N MET A 241 -24.57 27.06 7.70
CA MET A 241 -25.18 26.12 6.76
C MET A 241 -26.66 25.92 7.12
N LYS A 242 -27.48 25.59 6.12
CA LYS A 242 -28.92 25.37 6.34
C LYS A 242 -29.10 24.21 7.31
N LYS A 243 -29.91 24.41 8.35
CA LYS A 243 -30.27 23.35 9.29
C LYS A 243 -31.35 22.46 8.68
N GLU A 244 -30.92 21.53 7.84
CA GLU A 244 -31.78 20.49 7.29
C GLU A 244 -31.67 19.20 8.11
N LYS A 245 -32.68 18.33 8.00
CA LYS A 245 -32.65 17.02 8.65
C LYS A 245 -31.57 16.16 7.99
N VAL A 246 -30.75 15.51 8.82
CA VAL A 246 -29.79 14.49 8.38
C VAL A 246 -30.54 13.38 7.64
N LYS A 247 -30.11 13.10 6.41
CA LYS A 247 -30.55 11.92 5.65
C LYS A 247 -29.65 10.77 6.03
N LYS A 248 -30.22 9.61 6.28
CA LYS A 248 -29.48 8.39 6.62
C LYS A 248 -29.74 7.31 5.57
N PRO A 249 -29.16 7.38 4.36
CA PRO A 249 -29.14 6.26 3.43
C PRO A 249 -28.01 5.28 3.78
N ASN A 250 -28.03 4.07 3.26
CA ASN A 250 -26.81 3.27 3.14
C ASN A 250 -25.80 4.04 2.29
N ILE A 251 -24.54 4.05 2.70
CA ILE A 251 -23.45 4.74 2.01
C ILE A 251 -22.44 3.70 1.59
N ILE A 252 -22.31 3.49 0.29
CA ILE A 252 -21.48 2.43 -0.28
C ILE A 252 -20.43 3.09 -1.18
N PHE A 253 -19.17 2.83 -0.91
CA PHE A 253 -18.06 3.18 -1.77
C PHE A 253 -17.45 1.90 -2.32
N VAL A 254 -17.27 1.84 -3.64
CA VAL A 254 -16.57 0.75 -4.30
C VAL A 254 -15.40 1.33 -5.07
N GLN A 255 -14.20 1.01 -4.58
CA GLN A 255 -12.95 1.27 -5.23
C GLN A 255 -12.68 0.15 -6.25
N LEU A 256 -12.68 0.50 -7.53
CA LEU A 256 -12.39 -0.41 -8.63
C LEU A 256 -10.90 -0.37 -8.94
N GLU A 257 -10.21 -1.48 -8.71
CA GLU A 257 -8.77 -1.59 -8.86
C GLU A 257 -8.30 -1.29 -10.30
N SER A 258 -7.36 -0.36 -10.41
CA SER A 258 -6.76 0.11 -11.65
C SER A 258 -7.77 0.60 -12.71
N HIS A 259 -9.01 0.91 -12.31
CA HIS A 259 -10.08 1.27 -13.24
C HIS A 259 -9.96 2.73 -13.69
N PHE A 260 -10.08 2.96 -14.99
CA PHE A 260 -10.35 4.30 -15.54
C PHE A 260 -11.11 4.16 -16.87
N ASP A 261 -11.66 5.27 -17.36
CA ASP A 261 -12.30 5.27 -18.67
C ASP A 261 -11.26 5.12 -19.80
N ILE A 262 -11.04 3.87 -20.20
CA ILE A 262 -10.09 3.47 -21.24
C ILE A 262 -10.44 4.04 -22.63
N THR A 263 -11.67 4.51 -22.83
CA THR A 263 -12.07 5.17 -24.08
C THR A 263 -11.48 6.57 -24.23
N GLN A 264 -10.85 7.09 -23.18
CA GLN A 264 -10.13 8.37 -23.18
C GLN A 264 -8.68 8.28 -23.67
N VAL A 265 -8.17 7.08 -23.96
CA VAL A 265 -6.84 6.91 -24.56
C VAL A 265 -6.91 7.17 -26.06
N LYS A 266 -6.09 8.11 -26.55
CA LYS A 266 -6.03 8.50 -27.96
C LYS A 266 -5.48 7.35 -28.81
N GLY A 267 -6.00 7.22 -30.03
CA GLY A 267 -5.48 6.27 -31.03
C GLY A 267 -5.91 4.81 -30.85
N VAL A 268 -6.38 4.42 -29.66
CA VAL A 268 -6.89 3.07 -29.39
C VAL A 268 -8.35 2.95 -29.82
N LYS A 269 -8.71 1.85 -30.48
CA LYS A 269 -10.08 1.58 -30.94
C LYS A 269 -10.57 0.24 -30.40
N PHE A 270 -11.88 0.18 -30.15
CA PHE A 270 -12.58 -1.00 -29.63
C PHE A 270 -13.72 -1.39 -30.58
N ASN A 271 -14.05 -2.68 -30.66
CA ASN A 271 -15.21 -3.18 -31.41
C ASN A 271 -16.56 -2.70 -30.84
N LYS A 272 -16.62 -2.43 -29.54
CA LYS A 272 -17.78 -1.86 -28.83
C LYS A 272 -17.34 -1.12 -27.58
N ASP A 273 -18.26 -0.39 -26.96
CA ASP A 273 -18.01 0.30 -25.69
C ASP A 273 -17.59 -0.71 -24.60
N PRO A 274 -16.37 -0.58 -24.01
CA PRO A 274 -15.91 -1.45 -22.94
C PRO A 274 -16.53 -1.09 -21.56
N LEU A 275 -17.22 0.05 -21.43
CA LEU A 275 -17.75 0.57 -20.17
C LEU A 275 -19.24 1.01 -20.26
N PRO A 276 -20.14 0.20 -20.85
CA PRO A 276 -21.50 0.64 -21.15
C PRO A 276 -22.32 0.99 -19.90
N ASN A 277 -22.15 0.28 -18.78
CA ASN A 277 -22.86 0.60 -17.54
C ASN A 277 -22.29 1.87 -16.88
N PHE A 278 -20.96 1.99 -16.80
CA PHE A 278 -20.29 3.15 -16.24
C PHE A 278 -20.69 4.43 -16.99
N HIS A 279 -20.61 4.43 -18.33
CA HIS A 279 -21.05 5.55 -19.18
C HIS A 279 -22.53 5.87 -19.02
N LYS A 280 -23.39 4.85 -18.89
CA LYS A 280 -24.83 5.04 -18.62
C LYS A 280 -25.04 5.77 -17.28
N TYR A 281 -24.36 5.37 -16.22
CA TYR A 281 -24.53 5.99 -14.90
C TYR A 281 -23.92 7.38 -14.82
N MET A 282 -22.79 7.64 -15.48
CA MET A 282 -22.22 8.98 -15.59
C MET A 282 -23.18 9.97 -16.27
N LYS A 283 -23.92 9.53 -17.30
CA LYS A 283 -24.94 10.38 -17.96
C LYS A 283 -26.11 10.73 -17.02
N GLY A 284 -26.55 9.77 -16.20
CA GLY A 284 -27.75 9.90 -15.35
C GLY A 284 -27.51 10.53 -13.97
N TYR A 285 -26.29 10.40 -13.42
CA TYR A 285 -25.99 10.71 -12.02
C TYR A 285 -24.73 11.57 -11.88
N SER A 286 -24.47 12.10 -10.67
CA SER A 286 -23.28 12.94 -10.41
C SER A 286 -22.02 12.17 -10.79
N SER A 287 -21.18 12.74 -11.65
CA SER A 287 -20.00 12.04 -12.16
C SER A 287 -18.90 13.00 -12.61
N GLY A 288 -17.72 12.47 -12.91
CA GLY A 288 -16.62 13.25 -13.43
C GLY A 288 -15.29 12.57 -13.19
N GLN A 289 -14.24 13.38 -13.07
CA GLN A 289 -12.91 12.89 -12.75
C GLN A 289 -12.60 12.97 -11.26
N LEU A 290 -11.82 12.03 -10.77
CA LEU A 290 -11.34 11.96 -9.40
C LEU A 290 -9.81 12.08 -9.45
N SER A 291 -9.26 13.16 -8.88
CA SER A 291 -7.81 13.33 -8.74
C SER A 291 -7.32 12.35 -7.68
N MET A 292 -6.42 11.46 -8.08
CA MET A 292 -5.88 10.38 -7.24
C MET A 292 -4.44 10.66 -6.82
N PRO A 293 -4.03 10.24 -5.61
CA PRO A 293 -2.69 10.49 -5.08
C PRO A 293 -1.63 9.56 -5.69
N SER A 294 -2.01 8.64 -6.58
CA SER A 294 -1.13 7.60 -7.09
C SER A 294 -1.47 7.18 -8.52
N TYR A 295 -0.51 6.56 -9.20
CA TYR A 295 -0.63 6.05 -10.57
C TYR A 295 0.03 4.67 -10.66
N GLY A 296 -0.62 3.68 -11.26
CA GLY A 296 -0.06 2.35 -11.54
C GLY A 296 0.33 1.51 -10.32
N ALA A 297 0.00 1.99 -9.12
CA ALA A 297 0.12 1.37 -7.80
C ALA A 297 -0.52 2.34 -6.79
N GLY A 298 -0.62 1.94 -5.52
CA GLY A 298 -0.98 2.87 -4.45
C GLY A 298 -2.44 2.79 -4.01
N THR A 299 -3.14 1.69 -4.26
CA THR A 299 -4.52 1.43 -3.82
C THR A 299 -4.78 1.91 -2.37
N ALA A 300 -3.91 1.55 -1.42
CA ALA A 300 -4.04 1.94 0.00
C ALA A 300 -3.90 3.45 0.25
N ASN A 301 -3.24 4.19 -0.64
CA ASN A 301 -3.12 5.64 -0.57
C ASN A 301 -4.42 6.32 -0.99
N SER A 302 -5.07 5.85 -2.06
CA SER A 302 -6.42 6.29 -2.44
C SER A 302 -7.45 5.97 -1.34
N GLU A 303 -7.33 4.79 -0.70
CA GLU A 303 -8.15 4.43 0.46
C GLU A 303 -7.95 5.38 1.64
N PHE A 304 -6.69 5.66 1.97
CA PHE A 304 -6.34 6.56 3.05
C PHE A 304 -6.96 7.95 2.85
N GLU A 305 -6.80 8.53 1.66
CA GLU A 305 -7.35 9.85 1.36
C GLU A 305 -8.86 9.87 1.52
N LEU A 306 -9.56 8.94 0.89
CA LEU A 306 -11.03 8.94 0.88
C LEU A 306 -11.62 8.63 2.26
N ILE A 307 -11.05 7.67 2.98
CA ILE A 307 -11.56 7.26 4.30
C ILE A 307 -11.29 8.33 5.37
N THR A 308 -10.16 9.03 5.30
CA THR A 308 -9.75 9.98 6.36
C THR A 308 -9.99 11.44 6.01
N GLY A 309 -10.10 11.78 4.73
CA GLY A 309 -10.08 13.14 4.21
C GLY A 309 -8.70 13.79 4.22
N MET A 310 -7.63 13.09 4.57
CA MET A 310 -6.28 13.66 4.62
C MET A 310 -5.62 13.62 3.24
N ASN A 311 -4.93 14.71 2.87
CA ASN A 311 -4.18 14.80 1.62
C ASN A 311 -2.78 14.18 1.79
N LEU A 312 -2.43 13.23 0.93
CA LEU A 312 -1.13 12.55 0.89
C LEU A 312 0.00 13.44 0.41
N ASP A 313 -0.26 14.52 -0.32
CA ASP A 313 0.76 15.50 -0.72
C ASP A 313 1.52 16.10 0.47
N HIS A 314 0.94 16.04 1.67
CA HIS A 314 1.55 16.53 2.91
C HIS A 314 2.49 15.52 3.58
N PHE A 315 2.45 14.24 3.18
CA PHE A 315 3.22 13.14 3.76
C PHE A 315 4.60 13.00 3.10
N GLY A 316 5.39 12.07 3.63
CA GLY A 316 6.71 11.74 3.13
C GLY A 316 6.69 11.14 1.72
N ALA A 317 7.85 11.16 1.07
CA ALA A 317 8.02 10.58 -0.25
C ALA A 317 7.72 9.07 -0.22
N ALA A 318 6.83 8.60 -1.10
CA ALA A 318 6.46 7.19 -1.23
C ALA A 318 5.89 6.57 0.06
N GLU A 319 5.32 7.39 0.93
CA GLU A 319 4.74 6.92 2.18
C GLU A 319 3.39 6.24 1.95
N TYR A 320 3.20 5.14 2.66
CA TYR A 320 1.91 4.48 2.84
C TYR A 320 1.53 4.64 4.30
N PRO A 321 0.61 5.55 4.68
CA PRO A 321 0.21 5.75 6.07
C PRO A 321 -0.24 4.46 6.77
N TYR A 322 -0.80 3.52 5.99
CA TYR A 322 -1.19 2.17 6.43
C TYR A 322 -0.01 1.36 6.98
N LYS A 323 1.18 1.56 6.40
CA LYS A 323 2.44 0.89 6.79
C LYS A 323 3.31 1.75 7.72
N THR A 324 2.90 2.97 8.05
CA THR A 324 3.67 3.85 8.94
C THR A 324 2.86 4.15 10.20
N VAL A 325 2.08 5.23 10.18
CA VAL A 325 1.43 5.78 11.37
C VAL A 325 0.18 4.99 11.77
N LEU A 326 -0.57 4.45 10.81
CA LEU A 326 -1.86 3.80 11.06
C LEU A 326 -1.77 2.34 11.50
N GLN A 327 -0.58 1.75 11.62
CA GLN A 327 -0.45 0.42 12.23
C GLN A 327 -0.81 0.45 13.72
N ASN A 328 -0.51 1.57 14.39
CA ASN A 328 -0.59 1.70 15.86
C ASN A 328 -1.29 2.97 16.35
N THR A 329 -1.84 3.78 15.43
CA THR A 329 -2.47 5.07 15.76
C THR A 329 -3.91 5.10 15.25
N THR A 330 -4.86 5.25 16.16
CA THR A 330 -6.27 5.54 15.82
C THR A 330 -6.41 6.98 15.34
N THR A 331 -7.34 7.24 14.43
CA THR A 331 -7.67 8.59 13.98
C THR A 331 -9.12 8.68 13.53
N GLU A 332 -9.65 9.91 13.44
CA GLU A 332 -10.95 10.14 12.82
C GLU A 332 -10.95 9.66 11.37
N SER A 333 -12.04 9.00 11.00
CA SER A 333 -12.34 8.53 9.65
C SER A 333 -13.84 8.69 9.35
N MET A 334 -14.23 8.45 8.09
CA MET A 334 -15.63 8.38 7.69
C MET A 334 -16.41 7.32 8.48
N ALA A 335 -15.78 6.18 8.81
CA ALA A 335 -16.42 5.16 9.65
C ALA A 335 -16.72 5.70 11.06
N THR A 336 -15.76 6.38 11.71
CA THR A 336 -15.98 6.96 13.04
C THR A 336 -17.02 8.09 13.02
N VAL A 337 -17.05 8.90 11.95
CA VAL A 337 -18.04 9.98 11.79
C VAL A 337 -19.44 9.39 11.62
N LEU A 338 -19.61 8.39 10.74
CA LEU A 338 -20.91 7.77 10.48
C LEU A 338 -21.43 6.95 11.66
N LYS A 339 -20.55 6.36 12.47
CA LYS A 339 -20.95 5.70 13.74
C LYS A 339 -21.69 6.63 14.70
N ASN A 340 -21.32 7.92 14.74
CA ASN A 340 -22.06 8.91 15.54
C ASN A 340 -23.51 9.11 15.07
N TYR A 341 -23.85 8.65 13.86
CA TYR A 341 -25.20 8.66 13.31
C TYR A 341 -25.89 7.29 13.38
N GLY A 342 -25.27 6.28 14.02
CA GLY A 342 -25.83 4.94 14.19
C GLY A 342 -25.54 3.98 13.04
N TYR A 343 -24.56 4.29 12.20
CA TYR A 343 -24.13 3.38 11.13
C TYR A 343 -23.26 2.26 11.68
N LYS A 344 -23.35 1.09 11.06
CA LYS A 344 -22.30 0.07 11.15
C LYS A 344 -21.37 0.17 9.95
N ALA A 345 -20.07 0.01 10.18
CA ALA A 345 -19.04 0.19 9.17
C ALA A 345 -18.43 -1.14 8.73
N HIS A 346 -18.49 -1.44 7.43
CA HIS A 346 -18.04 -2.68 6.83
C HIS A 346 -16.95 -2.39 5.79
N ALA A 347 -15.79 -3.02 5.95
CA ALA A 347 -14.77 -3.09 4.91
C ALA A 347 -14.91 -4.41 4.15
N ILE A 348 -14.69 -4.38 2.83
CA ILE A 348 -14.73 -5.57 1.98
C ILE A 348 -13.54 -5.52 1.02
N HIS A 349 -12.81 -6.62 0.88
CA HIS A 349 -11.77 -6.76 -0.13
C HIS A 349 -11.70 -8.20 -0.64
N ASP A 350 -11.79 -8.42 -1.95
CA ASP A 350 -11.65 -9.74 -2.58
C ASP A 350 -10.18 -10.20 -2.72
N ASN A 351 -9.29 -9.62 -1.92
CA ASN A 351 -7.91 -10.06 -1.75
C ASN A 351 -7.58 -10.27 -0.26
N SER A 352 -6.31 -10.62 0.02
CA SER A 352 -5.85 -11.00 1.35
C SER A 352 -6.04 -9.88 2.38
N ALA A 353 -6.47 -10.26 3.58
CA ALA A 353 -6.63 -9.38 4.73
C ALA A 353 -5.34 -8.60 5.08
N ALA A 354 -4.19 -9.28 5.01
CA ALA A 354 -2.89 -8.70 5.37
C ALA A 354 -2.30 -7.81 4.26
N PHE A 355 -2.90 -7.76 3.07
CA PHE A 355 -2.39 -6.92 2.00
C PHE A 355 -2.55 -5.45 2.37
N TYR A 356 -1.42 -4.72 2.38
CA TYR A 356 -1.29 -3.37 2.94
C TYR A 356 -1.61 -3.24 4.45
N ASP A 357 -1.47 -4.33 5.22
CA ASP A 357 -1.75 -4.37 6.67
C ASP A 357 -3.19 -3.93 7.03
N ARG A 358 -4.16 -4.14 6.11
CA ARG A 358 -5.57 -3.74 6.31
C ARG A 358 -6.22 -4.42 7.50
N ASP A 359 -5.79 -5.65 7.82
CA ASP A 359 -6.18 -6.41 9.01
C ASP A 359 -5.78 -5.74 10.33
N LEU A 360 -4.85 -4.79 10.31
CA LEU A 360 -4.52 -3.91 11.44
C LEU A 360 -5.17 -2.54 11.28
N VAL A 361 -5.06 -1.94 10.10
CA VAL A 361 -5.42 -0.53 9.87
C VAL A 361 -6.93 -0.28 9.94
N PHE A 362 -7.77 -1.19 9.43
CA PHE A 362 -9.23 -0.95 9.47
C PHE A 362 -9.80 -0.95 10.89
N SER A 363 -9.15 -1.62 11.83
CA SER A 363 -9.47 -1.50 13.26
C SER A 363 -9.17 -0.09 13.77
N GLN A 364 -8.01 0.47 13.42
CA GLN A 364 -7.59 1.82 13.81
C GLN A 364 -8.45 2.93 13.20
N LEU A 365 -8.99 2.68 12.00
CA LEU A 365 -9.93 3.56 11.30
C LEU A 365 -11.39 3.36 11.74
N GLY A 366 -11.66 2.44 12.67
CA GLY A 366 -12.98 2.30 13.28
C GLY A 366 -13.99 1.50 12.47
N PHE A 367 -13.58 0.60 11.58
CA PHE A 367 -14.48 -0.36 10.93
C PHE A 367 -14.93 -1.46 11.91
N ASP A 368 -16.16 -1.94 11.78
CA ASP A 368 -16.69 -3.01 12.64
C ASP A 368 -16.40 -4.40 12.08
N THR A 369 -16.41 -4.54 10.76
CA THR A 369 -16.15 -5.81 10.09
C THR A 369 -15.20 -5.63 8.92
N PHE A 370 -14.46 -6.70 8.59
CA PHE A 370 -13.65 -6.79 7.39
C PHE A 370 -13.84 -8.15 6.70
N THR A 371 -14.58 -8.16 5.60
CA THR A 371 -14.76 -9.37 4.76
C THR A 371 -13.66 -9.43 3.73
N THR A 372 -12.92 -10.54 3.72
CA THR A 372 -11.69 -10.71 2.93
C THR A 372 -11.73 -11.97 2.08
N LYS A 373 -10.82 -12.10 1.10
CA LYS A 373 -10.68 -13.33 0.30
C LYS A 373 -10.66 -14.60 1.15
N GLU A 374 -10.02 -14.55 2.31
CA GLU A 374 -9.92 -15.68 3.24
C GLU A 374 -11.29 -16.16 3.76
N SER A 375 -12.30 -15.28 3.77
CA SER A 375 -13.68 -15.53 4.17
C SER A 375 -14.68 -15.64 3.01
N MET A 376 -14.22 -15.55 1.76
CA MET A 376 -15.08 -15.58 0.57
C MET A 376 -15.00 -16.94 -0.14
N ASN A 377 -16.14 -17.40 -0.67
CA ASN A 377 -16.19 -18.56 -1.57
C ASN A 377 -15.97 -18.12 -3.03
N ILE A 378 -14.73 -17.76 -3.37
CA ILE A 378 -14.37 -17.24 -4.70
C ILE A 378 -14.32 -18.39 -5.71
N LYS A 379 -15.28 -18.38 -6.65
CA LYS A 379 -15.45 -19.43 -7.67
C LYS A 379 -14.84 -19.10 -9.03
N LYS A 380 -14.54 -17.82 -9.28
CA LYS A 380 -14.06 -17.33 -10.56
C LYS A 380 -12.80 -16.50 -10.36
N TRP A 381 -11.82 -16.75 -11.23
CA TRP A 381 -10.52 -16.09 -11.24
C TRP A 381 -10.22 -15.59 -12.64
N THR A 382 -9.44 -14.52 -12.75
CA THR A 382 -8.85 -14.08 -14.02
C THR A 382 -7.78 -15.07 -14.45
N GLU A 383 -7.35 -14.93 -15.70
CA GLU A 383 -6.29 -15.75 -16.31
C GLU A 383 -4.95 -15.59 -15.55
N ASN A 384 -4.74 -14.44 -14.89
CA ASN A 384 -3.56 -14.16 -14.05
C ASN A 384 -3.80 -14.40 -12.54
N GLY A 385 -4.91 -15.05 -12.16
CA GLY A 385 -5.12 -15.52 -10.79
C GLY A 385 -5.67 -14.48 -9.81
N TRP A 386 -6.24 -13.37 -10.30
CA TRP A 386 -6.97 -12.41 -9.47
C TRP A 386 -8.43 -12.84 -9.31
N ALA A 387 -9.05 -12.52 -8.18
CA ALA A 387 -10.48 -12.78 -7.99
C ALA A 387 -11.30 -11.94 -8.99
N LYS A 388 -12.42 -12.49 -9.49
CA LYS A 388 -13.36 -11.69 -10.27
C LYS A 388 -14.33 -10.93 -9.35
N ASP A 389 -14.54 -9.65 -9.64
CA ASP A 389 -15.26 -8.68 -8.78
C ASP A 389 -16.74 -9.06 -8.55
N GLN A 390 -17.31 -9.94 -9.36
CA GLN A 390 -18.71 -10.41 -9.26
C GLN A 390 -19.06 -10.96 -7.86
N ILE A 391 -18.08 -11.51 -7.13
CA ILE A 391 -18.29 -12.00 -5.75
C ILE A 391 -18.65 -10.86 -4.77
N LEU A 392 -18.21 -9.63 -5.06
CA LEU A 392 -18.38 -8.47 -4.18
C LEU A 392 -19.84 -8.06 -4.05
N THR A 393 -20.67 -8.24 -5.08
CA THR A 393 -22.12 -7.94 -4.99
C THR A 393 -22.77 -8.69 -3.84
N GLY A 394 -22.49 -10.00 -3.73
CA GLY A 394 -23.01 -10.82 -2.63
C GLY A 394 -22.46 -10.38 -1.27
N CYS A 395 -21.17 -10.04 -1.19
CA CYS A 395 -20.55 -9.58 0.06
C CYS A 395 -21.11 -8.23 0.54
N ILE A 396 -21.40 -7.31 -0.39
CA ILE A 396 -22.05 -6.03 -0.09
C ILE A 396 -23.48 -6.31 0.41
N MET A 397 -24.26 -7.16 -0.26
CA MET A 397 -25.61 -7.50 0.20
C MET A 397 -25.59 -8.15 1.59
N ASP A 398 -24.68 -9.09 1.85
CA ASP A 398 -24.51 -9.73 3.16
C ASP A 398 -24.21 -8.69 4.27
N SER A 399 -23.45 -7.64 3.95
CA SER A 399 -23.17 -6.54 4.88
C SER A 399 -24.44 -5.79 5.25
N LEU A 400 -25.23 -5.41 4.23
CA LEU A 400 -26.51 -4.73 4.42
C LEU A 400 -27.56 -5.60 5.13
N ASP A 401 -27.49 -6.93 4.97
CA ASP A 401 -28.39 -7.88 5.66
C ASP A 401 -27.96 -8.17 7.10
N SER A 402 -26.70 -7.89 7.44
CA SER A 402 -26.15 -8.15 8.78
C SER A 402 -26.65 -7.18 9.84
N THR A 403 -27.32 -6.10 9.44
CA THR A 403 -27.83 -5.07 10.35
C THR A 403 -29.28 -4.72 10.06
N LYS A 404 -29.96 -4.16 11.07
CA LYS A 404 -31.26 -3.50 10.89
C LYS A 404 -31.13 -2.00 10.59
N GLY A 405 -29.90 -1.47 10.73
CA GLY A 405 -29.60 -0.05 10.69
C GLY A 405 -29.26 0.41 9.27
N GLN A 406 -28.56 1.53 9.17
CA GLN A 406 -27.92 1.94 7.92
C GLN A 406 -26.46 1.54 7.95
N ASP A 407 -25.92 1.18 6.81
CA ASP A 407 -24.56 0.68 6.72
C ASP A 407 -23.68 1.61 5.91
N TYR A 408 -22.44 1.73 6.37
CA TYR A 408 -21.33 2.29 5.62
C TYR A 408 -20.49 1.14 5.10
N VAL A 409 -20.50 0.91 3.79
CA VAL A 409 -19.71 -0.15 3.16
C VAL A 409 -18.59 0.48 2.34
N TYR A 410 -17.36 0.09 2.62
CA TYR A 410 -16.18 0.44 1.83
C TYR A 410 -15.61 -0.83 1.21
N CYS A 411 -15.81 -0.99 -0.09
CA CYS A 411 -15.45 -2.18 -0.85
C CYS A 411 -14.28 -1.88 -1.79
N ILE A 412 -13.30 -2.77 -1.83
CA ILE A 412 -12.09 -2.66 -2.66
C ILE A 412 -12.02 -3.89 -3.55
N SER A 413 -12.04 -3.68 -4.86
CA SER A 413 -11.95 -4.76 -5.85
C SER A 413 -10.49 -5.09 -6.17
N VAL A 414 -10.22 -6.18 -6.89
CA VAL A 414 -8.84 -6.57 -7.26
C VAL A 414 -8.71 -7.06 -8.70
N GLN A 415 -9.82 -7.25 -9.43
CA GLN A 415 -9.78 -7.92 -10.73
C GLN A 415 -8.86 -7.24 -11.77
N GLY A 416 -8.68 -5.93 -11.68
CA GLY A 416 -7.97 -5.10 -12.67
C GLY A 416 -6.48 -4.98 -12.40
N HIS A 417 -6.01 -5.58 -11.30
CA HIS A 417 -4.63 -5.50 -10.84
C HIS A 417 -3.65 -6.07 -11.89
N GLY A 418 -2.49 -5.45 -12.05
CA GLY A 418 -1.38 -5.97 -12.88
C GLY A 418 -0.83 -7.31 -12.33
N ASP A 419 0.11 -8.02 -12.93
CA ASP A 419 0.99 -7.81 -14.10
C ASP A 419 0.28 -8.12 -15.42
N TYR A 420 0.30 -7.20 -16.39
CA TYR A 420 -0.44 -7.39 -17.65
C TYR A 420 0.37 -8.24 -18.64
N PRO A 421 -0.23 -9.27 -19.25
CA PRO A 421 0.49 -10.25 -20.05
C PRO A 421 0.96 -9.62 -21.37
N THR A 422 2.22 -9.90 -21.75
CA THR A 422 2.79 -9.50 -23.06
C THR A 422 2.43 -10.47 -24.18
N THR A 423 1.86 -11.63 -23.85
CA THR A 423 1.37 -12.63 -24.79
C THR A 423 -0.15 -12.75 -24.72
N GLN A 424 -0.78 -13.17 -25.80
CA GLN A 424 -2.22 -13.43 -25.80
C GLN A 424 -2.55 -14.60 -24.85
N ILE A 425 -3.32 -14.33 -23.81
CA ILE A 425 -3.82 -15.35 -22.87
C ILE A 425 -5.35 -15.49 -22.90
N ILE A 426 -6.04 -14.54 -23.53
CA ILE A 426 -7.48 -14.62 -23.79
C ILE A 426 -7.68 -15.12 -25.22
N GLU A 427 -8.18 -16.34 -25.37
CA GLU A 427 -8.37 -16.95 -26.69
C GLU A 427 -9.41 -16.19 -27.53
N ASN A 428 -10.55 -15.84 -26.91
CA ASN A 428 -11.67 -15.16 -27.58
C ASN A 428 -12.09 -13.92 -26.78
N PRO A 429 -11.37 -12.80 -26.91
CA PRO A 429 -11.68 -11.58 -26.17
C PRO A 429 -13.01 -10.98 -26.62
N GLU A 430 -13.86 -10.60 -25.67
CA GLU A 430 -15.15 -9.97 -25.92
C GLU A 430 -14.99 -8.55 -26.46
N ILE A 431 -13.97 -7.85 -25.97
CA ILE A 431 -13.52 -6.56 -26.50
C ILE A 431 -12.21 -6.76 -27.25
N THR A 432 -12.19 -6.41 -28.53
CA THR A 432 -10.96 -6.42 -29.34
C THR A 432 -10.34 -5.03 -29.38
N VAL A 433 -9.00 -4.98 -29.42
CA VAL A 433 -8.22 -3.72 -29.41
C VAL A 433 -7.49 -3.55 -30.75
N GLU A 434 -7.65 -2.38 -31.35
CA GLU A 434 -6.95 -1.92 -32.54
C GLU A 434 -6.23 -0.58 -32.29
N GLY A 435 -5.28 -0.21 -33.16
CA GLY A 435 -4.54 1.07 -33.07
C GLY A 435 -3.23 1.03 -32.28
N ILE A 436 -2.80 -0.17 -31.87
CA ILE A 436 -1.50 -0.42 -31.22
C ILE A 436 -0.70 -1.38 -32.10
N GLU A 437 0.47 -0.93 -32.58
CA GLU A 437 1.37 -1.69 -33.45
C GLU A 437 2.21 -2.73 -32.68
N ASP A 438 2.67 -2.38 -31.47
CA ASP A 438 3.45 -3.29 -30.65
C ASP A 438 2.57 -4.42 -30.09
N GLU A 439 2.84 -5.66 -30.52
CA GLU A 439 2.04 -6.82 -30.14
C GLU A 439 2.04 -7.10 -28.63
N ALA A 440 3.16 -6.83 -27.94
CA ALA A 440 3.23 -7.02 -26.50
C ALA A 440 2.33 -6.03 -25.75
N LEU A 441 2.37 -4.75 -26.13
CA LEU A 441 1.51 -3.70 -25.59
C LEU A 441 0.04 -3.95 -25.96
N LYS A 442 -0.24 -4.36 -27.19
CA LYS A 442 -1.58 -4.73 -27.65
C LYS A 442 -2.17 -5.88 -26.83
N ASN A 443 -1.37 -6.89 -26.48
CA ASN A 443 -1.78 -7.97 -25.59
C ASN A 443 -2.10 -7.48 -24.18
N LYS A 444 -1.26 -6.58 -23.62
CA LYS A 444 -1.53 -5.94 -22.31
C LYS A 444 -2.87 -5.20 -22.31
N TYR A 445 -3.10 -4.36 -23.33
CA TYR A 445 -4.34 -3.60 -23.50
C TYR A 445 -5.54 -4.51 -23.70
N THR A 446 -5.42 -5.53 -24.56
CA THR A 446 -6.51 -6.49 -24.82
C THR A 446 -6.92 -7.21 -23.54
N TYR A 447 -5.96 -7.68 -22.75
CA TYR A 447 -6.25 -8.28 -21.45
C TYR A 447 -6.94 -7.27 -20.52
N TYR A 448 -6.35 -6.09 -20.31
CA TYR A 448 -6.87 -5.07 -19.39
C TYR A 448 -8.29 -4.64 -19.73
N VAL A 449 -8.56 -4.33 -21.00
CA VAL A 449 -9.89 -3.88 -21.46
C VAL A 449 -10.96 -4.95 -21.22
N ASN A 450 -10.63 -6.23 -21.37
CA ASN A 450 -11.55 -7.32 -21.08
C ASN A 450 -11.80 -7.51 -19.58
N GLN A 451 -10.81 -7.23 -18.71
CA GLN A 451 -11.04 -7.21 -17.27
C GLN A 451 -11.93 -6.04 -16.87
N VAL A 452 -11.67 -4.84 -17.40
CA VAL A 452 -12.51 -3.64 -17.19
C VAL A 452 -13.93 -3.85 -17.68
N TYR A 453 -14.12 -4.51 -18.84
CA TYR A 453 -15.46 -4.85 -19.32
C TYR A 453 -16.22 -5.79 -18.38
N GLN A 454 -15.53 -6.75 -17.76
CA GLN A 454 -16.13 -7.64 -16.75
C GLN A 454 -16.43 -6.90 -15.44
N MET A 455 -15.57 -5.94 -15.03
CA MET A 455 -15.86 -5.03 -13.92
C MET A 455 -17.11 -4.19 -14.20
N ASP A 456 -17.28 -3.71 -15.43
CA ASP A 456 -18.48 -2.96 -15.82
C ASP A 456 -19.77 -3.82 -15.73
N GLN A 457 -19.68 -5.13 -15.97
CA GLN A 457 -20.80 -6.03 -15.69
C GLN A 457 -21.11 -6.11 -14.19
N PHE A 458 -20.09 -6.20 -13.34
CA PHE A 458 -20.25 -6.11 -11.89
C PHE A 458 -20.89 -4.77 -11.46
N VAL A 459 -20.49 -3.64 -12.05
CA VAL A 459 -21.11 -2.32 -11.83
C VAL A 459 -22.63 -2.38 -12.08
N GLY A 460 -23.03 -2.95 -13.22
CA GLY A 460 -24.45 -3.10 -13.58
C GLY A 460 -25.21 -4.04 -12.63
N GLU A 461 -24.62 -5.17 -12.26
CA GLU A 461 -25.19 -6.14 -11.33
C GLU A 461 -25.41 -5.55 -9.93
N LEU A 462 -24.43 -4.81 -9.40
CA LEU A 462 -24.52 -4.19 -8.08
C LEU A 462 -25.61 -3.11 -8.03
N VAL A 463 -25.66 -2.20 -9.01
CA VAL A 463 -26.71 -1.18 -9.05
C VAL A 463 -28.09 -1.84 -9.15
N LYS A 464 -28.24 -2.90 -9.95
CA LYS A 464 -29.50 -3.64 -10.05
C LYS A 464 -29.89 -4.28 -8.71
N ALA A 465 -28.95 -4.88 -7.99
CA ALA A 465 -29.20 -5.47 -6.67
C ALA A 465 -29.66 -4.41 -5.65
N LEU A 466 -29.00 -3.25 -5.60
CA LEU A 466 -29.38 -2.14 -4.73
C LEU A 466 -30.74 -1.53 -5.09
N GLN A 467 -31.05 -1.44 -6.39
CA GLN A 467 -32.38 -1.03 -6.87
C GLN A 467 -33.47 -2.00 -6.40
N GLN A 468 -33.23 -3.31 -6.50
CA GLN A 468 -34.16 -4.34 -6.05
C GLN A 468 -34.36 -4.34 -4.53
N ARG A 469 -33.29 -4.05 -3.77
CA ARG A 469 -33.36 -3.90 -2.31
C ARG A 469 -34.29 -2.76 -1.88
N GLY A 470 -34.28 -1.65 -2.61
CA GLY A 470 -35.23 -0.53 -2.40
C GLY A 470 -34.97 0.33 -1.16
N GLU A 471 -33.94 0.05 -0.36
CA GLU A 471 -33.52 0.90 0.75
C GLU A 471 -32.85 2.19 0.27
N PRO A 472 -33.06 3.33 0.94
CA PRO A 472 -32.34 4.58 0.64
C PRO A 472 -30.83 4.35 0.59
N THR A 473 -30.21 4.57 -0.56
CA THR A 473 -28.79 4.22 -0.80
C THR A 473 -28.10 5.28 -1.65
N ILE A 474 -26.83 5.54 -1.33
CA ILE A 474 -25.87 6.24 -2.17
C ILE A 474 -24.73 5.26 -2.46
N LEU A 475 -24.43 5.03 -3.74
CA LEU A 475 -23.31 4.23 -4.22
C LEU A 475 -22.33 5.13 -4.98
N CYS A 476 -21.08 5.17 -4.54
CA CYS A 476 -19.97 5.79 -5.25
C CYS A 476 -19.07 4.71 -5.84
N MET A 477 -19.04 4.58 -7.17
CA MET A 477 -18.10 3.73 -7.89
C MET A 477 -17.00 4.61 -8.48
N TYR A 478 -15.74 4.26 -8.26
CA TYR A 478 -14.60 5.04 -8.75
C TYR A 478 -13.36 4.17 -8.93
N GLY A 479 -12.47 4.59 -9.82
CA GLY A 479 -11.15 3.99 -9.96
C GLY A 479 -10.14 4.58 -8.99
N ASP A 480 -9.23 3.78 -8.46
CA ASP A 480 -8.19 4.21 -7.51
C ASP A 480 -6.93 4.82 -8.14
N HIS A 481 -6.56 4.34 -9.32
CA HIS A 481 -5.49 4.89 -10.16
C HIS A 481 -5.59 4.33 -11.60
N LEU A 482 -4.87 4.94 -12.54
CA LEU A 482 -4.67 4.33 -13.86
C LEU A 482 -3.78 3.07 -13.77
N PRO A 483 -3.92 2.10 -14.69
CA PRO A 483 -3.11 0.90 -14.73
C PRO A 483 -1.68 1.18 -15.18
N SER A 484 -0.75 0.27 -14.87
CA SER A 484 0.66 0.32 -15.31
C SER A 484 0.83 -0.02 -16.81
N LEU A 485 0.06 0.63 -17.69
CA LEU A 485 0.02 0.41 -19.15
C LEU A 485 0.82 1.43 -19.97
N GLU A 486 1.84 2.04 -19.36
CA GLU A 486 2.72 3.02 -20.04
C GLU A 486 1.95 4.22 -20.61
N ILE A 487 0.84 4.59 -19.97
CA ILE A 487 0.00 5.72 -20.34
C ILE A 487 0.58 7.01 -19.77
N GLU A 488 0.89 7.96 -20.64
CA GLU A 488 1.33 9.30 -20.28
C GLU A 488 0.21 10.35 -20.43
N ASP A 489 0.44 11.56 -19.92
CA ASP A 489 -0.56 12.63 -19.94
C ASP A 489 -1.00 12.95 -21.38
N GLU A 490 -0.06 12.95 -22.31
CA GLU A 490 -0.30 13.25 -23.72
C GLU A 490 -1.19 12.21 -24.42
N ASP A 491 -1.26 10.98 -23.91
CA ASP A 491 -2.08 9.90 -24.47
C ASP A 491 -3.56 10.06 -24.10
N LEU A 492 -3.87 10.88 -23.09
CA LEU A 492 -5.22 11.05 -22.57
C LEU A 492 -5.91 12.28 -23.15
N THR A 493 -7.21 12.18 -23.46
CA THR A 493 -8.03 13.31 -23.94
C THR A 493 -8.08 14.49 -22.95
N TYR A 494 -8.02 14.20 -21.66
CA TYR A 494 -8.04 15.18 -20.57
C TYR A 494 -6.65 15.55 -20.03
N GLY A 495 -5.58 14.92 -20.51
CA GLY A 495 -4.21 15.38 -20.29
C GLY A 495 -3.64 15.17 -18.87
N ASN A 496 -4.11 14.19 -18.09
CA ASN A 496 -3.63 13.98 -16.72
C ASN A 496 -3.80 12.54 -16.23
N LYS A 497 -2.74 11.74 -16.17
CA LYS A 497 -2.78 10.33 -15.76
C LYS A 497 -3.11 10.08 -14.28
N TYR A 498 -3.22 11.12 -13.47
CA TYR A 498 -3.66 11.04 -12.07
C TYR A 498 -5.18 11.24 -11.91
N GLN A 499 -5.94 11.30 -13.00
CA GLN A 499 -7.39 11.45 -12.96
C GLN A 499 -8.08 10.16 -13.41
N THR A 500 -8.75 9.49 -12.48
CA THR A 500 -9.67 8.38 -12.77
C THR A 500 -11.10 8.89 -12.88
N SER A 501 -12.04 8.03 -13.25
CA SER A 501 -13.46 8.41 -13.35
C SER A 501 -14.28 7.90 -12.17
N TYR A 502 -15.34 8.63 -11.83
CA TYR A 502 -16.32 8.24 -10.81
C TYR A 502 -17.75 8.51 -11.25
N PHE A 503 -18.69 7.79 -10.64
CA PHE A 503 -20.10 8.20 -10.58
C PHE A 503 -20.69 7.95 -9.18
N MET A 504 -21.74 8.70 -8.83
CA MET A 504 -22.50 8.56 -7.59
C MET A 504 -23.95 8.22 -7.90
N TRP A 505 -24.30 6.94 -7.92
CA TRP A 505 -25.67 6.48 -8.07
C TRP A 505 -26.44 6.64 -6.75
N ASP A 506 -27.72 6.98 -6.84
CA ASP A 506 -28.61 7.00 -5.67
C ASP A 506 -30.06 6.69 -6.06
N ASN A 507 -30.85 6.23 -5.10
CA ASN A 507 -32.30 6.04 -5.24
C ASN A 507 -33.11 7.02 -4.36
N ILE A 508 -32.49 8.12 -3.92
CA ILE A 508 -33.10 9.12 -3.03
C ILE A 508 -33.31 10.49 -3.70
N GLY A 509 -33.02 10.59 -4.99
CA GLY A 509 -33.24 11.77 -5.82
C GLY A 509 -32.23 12.89 -5.57
N LEU A 510 -30.94 12.57 -5.41
CA LEU A 510 -29.91 13.60 -5.27
C LEU A 510 -29.76 14.41 -6.57
N LYS A 511 -29.49 15.70 -6.42
CA LYS A 511 -29.22 16.56 -7.57
C LYS A 511 -27.89 16.16 -8.23
N LYS A 512 -27.95 15.84 -9.53
CA LYS A 512 -26.77 15.64 -10.38
C LYS A 512 -25.87 16.87 -10.35
N LYS A 513 -24.59 16.65 -10.07
CA LYS A 513 -23.52 17.66 -10.14
C LYS A 513 -22.27 16.97 -10.66
N ASP A 514 -21.83 17.39 -11.82
CA ASP A 514 -20.61 16.85 -12.42
C ASP A 514 -19.39 17.71 -12.07
N GLY A 515 -18.22 17.11 -12.14
CA GLY A 515 -16.95 17.83 -12.03
C GLY A 515 -15.81 17.02 -11.43
N THR A 516 -14.65 17.66 -11.38
CA THR A 516 -13.44 17.09 -10.78
C THR A 516 -13.47 17.22 -9.25
N ILE A 517 -13.20 16.11 -8.57
CA ILE A 517 -13.12 16.03 -7.10
C ILE A 517 -11.74 15.46 -6.74
N GLU A 518 -11.18 15.88 -5.61
CA GLU A 518 -9.96 15.28 -5.05
C GLU A 518 -10.36 14.04 -4.23
N ALA A 519 -9.61 12.95 -4.27
CA ALA A 519 -9.98 11.71 -3.57
C ALA A 519 -10.27 11.95 -2.07
N TYR A 520 -9.44 12.77 -1.41
CA TYR A 520 -9.65 13.17 -0.01
C TYR A 520 -10.93 13.98 0.26
N ASP A 521 -11.62 14.49 -0.77
CA ASP A 521 -12.83 15.30 -0.62
C ASP A 521 -14.12 14.54 -0.96
N LEU A 522 -14.01 13.39 -1.64
CA LEU A 522 -15.18 12.65 -2.13
C LEU A 522 -16.12 12.22 -1.00
N GLY A 523 -15.58 11.69 0.11
CA GLY A 523 -16.37 11.34 1.29
C GLY A 523 -17.12 12.55 1.86
N SER A 524 -16.46 13.70 1.93
CA SER A 524 -17.05 14.94 2.45
C SER A 524 -18.17 15.49 1.57
N GLU A 525 -18.06 15.36 0.25
CA GLU A 525 -19.12 15.71 -0.70
C GLU A 525 -20.35 14.79 -0.56
N VAL A 526 -20.17 13.49 -0.31
CA VAL A 526 -21.26 12.55 -0.02
C VAL A 526 -21.95 12.88 1.31
N LEU A 527 -21.18 13.12 2.37
CA LEU A 527 -21.72 13.51 3.68
C LEU A 527 -22.48 14.85 3.60
N ASN A 528 -22.01 15.80 2.78
CA ASN A 528 -22.70 17.06 2.55
C ASN A 528 -24.08 16.84 1.90
N LYS A 529 -24.18 15.92 0.92
CA LYS A 529 -25.48 15.54 0.31
C LYS A 529 -26.43 14.87 1.31
N CYS A 530 -25.90 14.31 2.39
CA CYS A 530 -26.65 13.72 3.51
C CYS A 530 -26.99 14.73 4.63
N ASN A 531 -26.58 16.00 4.50
CA ASN A 531 -26.65 17.01 5.56
C ASN A 531 -25.86 16.63 6.82
N ILE A 532 -24.75 15.90 6.66
CA ILE A 532 -23.80 15.52 7.72
C ILE A 532 -22.58 16.44 7.66
N HIS A 533 -22.43 17.26 8.70
CA HIS A 533 -21.39 18.30 8.80
C HIS A 533 -20.48 18.13 10.04
N THR A 534 -20.55 16.98 10.71
CA THR A 534 -19.66 16.64 11.84
C THR A 534 -18.39 15.96 11.34
N GLY A 535 -17.37 15.89 12.19
CA GLY A 535 -16.03 15.44 11.82
C GLY A 535 -15.11 16.61 11.48
N LEU A 536 -13.86 16.53 11.92
CA LEU A 536 -12.83 17.54 11.73
C LEU A 536 -12.51 17.75 10.26
N MET A 537 -12.06 16.70 9.55
CA MET A 537 -11.70 16.82 8.13
C MET A 537 -12.94 17.07 7.27
N ASN A 538 -14.03 16.33 7.51
CA ASN A 538 -15.30 16.51 6.79
C ASN A 538 -15.80 17.97 6.84
N SER A 539 -15.95 18.54 8.04
CA SER A 539 -16.40 19.93 8.19
C SER A 539 -15.39 20.94 7.62
N PHE A 540 -14.10 20.63 7.72
CA PHE A 540 -13.04 21.43 7.13
C PHE A 540 -13.18 21.50 5.60
N HIS A 541 -13.31 20.36 4.89
CA HIS A 541 -13.48 20.35 3.44
C HIS A 541 -14.74 21.11 3.00
N GLN A 542 -15.89 20.78 3.60
CA GLN A 542 -17.18 21.39 3.26
C GLN A 542 -17.22 22.92 3.46
N THR A 543 -16.37 23.47 4.32
CA THR A 543 -16.40 24.91 4.64
C THR A 543 -15.16 25.70 4.21
N ARG A 544 -14.02 25.04 4.01
CA ARG A 544 -12.71 25.69 3.79
C ARG A 544 -12.15 25.47 2.39
N LYS A 545 -12.70 24.51 1.61
CA LYS A 545 -12.35 24.31 0.20
C LYS A 545 -12.44 25.62 -0.58
N GLY A 546 -11.44 25.87 -1.43
CA GLY A 546 -11.31 27.10 -2.22
C GLY A 546 -10.84 28.35 -1.46
N THR A 547 -10.57 28.26 -0.15
CA THR A 547 -9.97 29.39 0.58
C THR A 547 -8.46 29.47 0.40
N LYS A 548 -7.88 30.68 0.45
CA LYS A 548 -6.43 30.91 0.25
C LYS A 548 -5.50 30.03 1.10
N ASN A 549 -5.90 29.69 2.32
CA ASN A 549 -5.08 28.89 3.24
C ASN A 549 -5.57 27.44 3.35
N TYR A 550 -6.35 26.93 2.39
CA TYR A 550 -6.94 25.59 2.48
C TYR A 550 -5.89 24.50 2.69
N GLN A 551 -4.91 24.35 1.80
CA GLN A 551 -3.86 23.33 1.94
C GLN A 551 -2.99 23.55 3.19
N LYS A 552 -2.63 24.81 3.49
CA LYS A 552 -1.82 25.12 4.68
C LYS A 552 -2.56 24.78 5.99
N ASP A 553 -3.82 25.18 6.11
CA ASP A 553 -4.64 24.89 7.28
C ASP A 553 -4.92 23.36 7.37
N MET A 554 -5.04 22.66 6.23
CA MET A 554 -5.20 21.21 6.20
C MET A 554 -3.94 20.48 6.71
N LYS A 555 -2.74 20.87 6.24
CA LYS A 555 -1.47 20.32 6.71
C LYS A 555 -1.30 20.48 8.22
N GLU A 556 -1.72 21.61 8.78
CA GLU A 556 -1.72 21.85 10.24
C GLU A 556 -2.62 20.87 10.99
N LEU A 557 -3.84 20.63 10.48
CA LEU A 557 -4.76 19.67 11.08
C LEU A 557 -4.24 18.23 10.97
N GLN A 558 -3.80 17.81 9.78
CA GLN A 558 -3.25 16.47 9.56
C GLN A 558 -2.03 16.20 10.45
N TYR A 559 -1.11 17.18 10.56
CA TYR A 559 0.01 17.07 11.47
C TYR A 559 -0.46 16.94 12.92
N ASP A 560 -1.39 17.79 13.36
CA ASP A 560 -1.92 17.75 14.74
C ASP A 560 -2.57 16.42 15.10
N MET A 561 -3.34 15.84 14.17
CA MET A 561 -4.07 14.57 14.35
C MET A 561 -3.13 13.39 14.53
N LEU A 562 -2.08 13.29 13.69
CA LEU A 562 -1.25 12.09 13.57
C LEU A 562 0.11 12.17 14.28
N TYR A 563 0.73 13.35 14.32
CA TYR A 563 2.12 13.53 14.75
C TYR A 563 2.32 14.60 15.82
N GLY A 564 1.36 15.52 15.95
CA GLY A 564 1.41 16.65 16.84
C GLY A 564 0.97 16.31 18.26
N LYS A 565 0.52 17.35 18.96
CA LYS A 565 0.00 17.29 20.31
C LYS A 565 -1.51 17.06 20.36
N GLN A 566 -2.19 16.86 19.23
CA GLN A 566 -3.63 16.62 19.17
C GLN A 566 -4.45 17.72 19.85
N TYR A 567 -4.11 18.99 19.60
CA TYR A 567 -4.85 20.13 20.14
C TYR A 567 -6.32 20.14 19.71
N VAL A 568 -6.65 19.61 18.53
CA VAL A 568 -8.04 19.40 18.07
C VAL A 568 -8.87 18.52 19.01
N TRP A 569 -8.21 17.66 19.80
CA TRP A 569 -8.84 16.78 20.78
C TRP A 569 -8.36 17.05 22.21
N ASN A 570 -7.99 18.30 22.50
CA ASN A 570 -7.50 18.71 23.83
C ASN A 570 -6.31 17.89 24.33
N GLN A 571 -5.46 17.41 23.42
CA GLN A 571 -4.29 16.56 23.67
C GLN A 571 -4.59 15.13 24.10
N GLU A 572 -5.81 14.65 23.87
CA GLU A 572 -6.20 13.26 24.12
C GLU A 572 -6.95 12.69 22.91
N ASN A 573 -6.40 11.64 22.29
CA ASN A 573 -7.04 10.97 21.16
C ASN A 573 -8.34 10.27 21.61
N PRO A 574 -9.53 10.68 21.11
CA PRO A 574 -10.80 10.12 21.56
C PRO A 574 -11.13 8.79 20.87
N PHE A 575 -10.38 8.41 19.83
CA PHE A 575 -10.66 7.24 19.02
C PHE A 575 -9.96 6.00 19.57
N LYS A 576 -10.68 4.88 19.59
CA LYS A 576 -10.16 3.57 20.00
C LYS A 576 -10.25 2.60 18.84
N ALA A 577 -9.27 1.71 18.76
CA ALA A 577 -9.26 0.62 17.81
C ALA A 577 -10.48 -0.28 18.07
N THR A 578 -11.18 -0.69 17.01
CA THR A 578 -12.33 -1.58 17.13
C THR A 578 -11.90 -3.03 17.28
N ASP A 579 -12.75 -3.85 17.91
CA ASP A 579 -12.64 -5.30 17.80
C ASP A 579 -13.13 -5.71 16.40
N LEU A 580 -12.19 -5.75 15.46
CA LEU A 580 -12.48 -5.93 14.05
C LEU A 580 -12.91 -7.38 13.78
N GLN A 581 -14.17 -7.59 13.43
CA GLN A 581 -14.69 -8.90 13.08
C GLN A 581 -14.30 -9.26 11.63
N PHE A 582 -13.57 -10.36 11.43
CA PHE A 582 -13.26 -10.85 10.08
C PHE A 582 -14.40 -11.70 9.50
N GLY A 583 -14.96 -11.23 8.39
CA GLY A 583 -16.13 -11.82 7.73
C GLY A 583 -17.44 -11.56 8.49
N ILE A 584 -18.55 -11.59 7.74
CA ILE A 584 -19.90 -11.40 8.30
C ILE A 584 -20.60 -12.72 8.58
N ARG A 585 -20.31 -13.76 7.78
CA ARG A 585 -20.95 -15.06 7.93
C ARG A 585 -20.26 -15.85 9.05
N PRO A 586 -21.00 -16.39 10.03
CA PRO A 586 -20.39 -17.09 11.16
C PRO A 586 -19.77 -18.42 10.73
N LEU A 587 -18.49 -18.60 11.05
CA LEU A 587 -17.79 -19.87 10.91
C LEU A 587 -18.28 -20.82 12.00
N THR A 588 -18.83 -21.99 11.64
CA THR A 588 -19.43 -22.90 12.63
C THR A 588 -19.08 -24.35 12.35
N VAL A 589 -18.84 -25.12 13.40
CA VAL A 589 -18.75 -26.59 13.35
C VAL A 589 -20.02 -27.15 13.95
N THR A 590 -20.72 -27.98 13.17
CA THR A 590 -22.04 -28.50 13.53
C THR A 590 -21.99 -29.97 13.91
N LYS A 591 -21.24 -30.78 13.17
CA LYS A 591 -21.10 -32.21 13.42
C LYS A 591 -19.79 -32.74 12.88
N VAL A 592 -19.37 -33.89 13.40
CA VAL A 592 -18.22 -34.64 12.92
C VAL A 592 -18.68 -36.07 12.59
N TYR A 593 -18.11 -36.67 11.55
CA TYR A 593 -18.24 -38.10 11.30
C TYR A 593 -16.87 -38.68 10.94
N GLU A 594 -16.63 -39.90 11.37
CA GLU A 594 -15.36 -40.59 11.15
C GLU A 594 -15.50 -41.71 10.12
N THR A 595 -14.40 -42.00 9.46
CA THR A 595 -14.17 -43.22 8.68
C THR A 595 -12.95 -43.95 9.26
N LYS A 596 -12.52 -45.03 8.62
CA LYS A 596 -11.36 -45.81 9.07
C LYS A 596 -10.09 -44.96 9.24
N ASP A 597 -9.85 -44.02 8.32
CA ASP A 597 -8.59 -43.29 8.23
C ASP A 597 -8.74 -41.77 8.45
N SER A 598 -9.97 -41.24 8.36
CA SER A 598 -10.23 -39.80 8.32
C SER A 598 -11.37 -39.37 9.25
N ILE A 599 -11.32 -38.12 9.68
CA ILE A 599 -12.38 -37.42 10.39
C ILE A 599 -12.88 -36.29 9.50
N PHE A 600 -14.18 -36.30 9.22
CA PHE A 600 -14.86 -35.29 8.43
C PHE A 600 -15.61 -34.32 9.34
N ILE A 601 -15.27 -33.05 9.21
CA ILE A 601 -15.83 -31.95 10.01
C ILE A 601 -16.84 -31.22 9.14
N VAL A 602 -18.09 -31.16 9.60
CA VAL A 602 -19.20 -30.52 8.89
C VAL A 602 -19.58 -29.23 9.57
N GLY A 603 -19.78 -28.19 8.76
CA GLY A 603 -20.04 -26.86 9.26
C GLY A 603 -20.59 -25.92 8.21
N ASN A 604 -20.44 -24.63 8.45
CA ASN A 604 -20.84 -23.59 7.52
C ASN A 604 -19.73 -22.56 7.34
N ASN A 605 -19.70 -21.98 6.15
CA ASN A 605 -18.77 -20.92 5.75
C ASN A 605 -17.29 -21.35 5.80
N PHE A 606 -17.04 -22.63 5.54
CA PHE A 606 -15.67 -23.07 5.32
C PHE A 606 -15.12 -22.52 4.01
N THR A 607 -13.84 -22.24 4.00
CA THR A 607 -13.08 -21.80 2.83
C THR A 607 -11.81 -22.65 2.72
N ASN A 608 -11.13 -22.57 1.59
CA ASN A 608 -9.81 -23.19 1.43
C ASN A 608 -8.72 -22.58 2.34
N PHE A 609 -9.05 -21.55 3.12
CA PHE A 609 -8.20 -20.96 4.17
C PHE A 609 -8.51 -21.48 5.57
N CYS A 610 -9.49 -22.37 5.73
CA CYS A 610 -9.80 -23.00 7.00
C CYS A 610 -8.74 -24.04 7.39
N GLN A 611 -8.37 -24.05 8.66
CA GLN A 611 -7.49 -25.03 9.28
C GLN A 611 -8.09 -25.46 10.62
N VAL A 612 -7.90 -26.73 10.97
CA VAL A 612 -8.34 -27.30 12.25
C VAL A 612 -7.22 -27.14 13.26
N PHE A 613 -7.58 -26.73 14.47
CA PHE A 613 -6.67 -26.58 15.60
C PHE A 613 -7.17 -27.39 16.79
N ASN A 614 -6.30 -28.22 17.36
CA ASN A 614 -6.49 -28.83 18.68
C ASN A 614 -5.62 -28.06 19.69
N GLY A 615 -6.25 -27.26 20.55
CA GLY A 615 -5.55 -26.23 21.31
C GLY A 615 -4.82 -25.24 20.39
N ASP A 616 -3.49 -25.19 20.51
CA ASP A 616 -2.59 -24.38 19.67
C ASP A 616 -1.94 -25.19 18.53
N VAL A 617 -2.20 -26.50 18.46
CA VAL A 617 -1.61 -27.39 17.46
C VAL A 617 -2.44 -27.36 16.18
N LYS A 618 -1.82 -26.89 15.10
CA LYS A 618 -2.39 -26.92 13.75
C LYS A 618 -2.41 -28.35 13.21
N ILE A 619 -3.58 -28.79 12.74
CA ILE A 619 -3.79 -30.10 12.12
C ILE A 619 -3.82 -29.95 10.60
N ASN A 620 -3.23 -30.92 9.90
CA ASN A 620 -3.28 -30.94 8.44
C ASN A 620 -4.74 -31.10 7.98
N THR A 621 -5.25 -30.08 7.30
CA THR A 621 -6.67 -29.95 6.97
C THR A 621 -6.86 -29.93 5.46
N THR A 622 -7.70 -30.84 4.96
CA THR A 622 -8.13 -30.87 3.56
C THR A 622 -9.49 -30.18 3.43
N TYR A 623 -9.58 -29.18 2.56
CA TYR A 623 -10.84 -28.50 2.23
C TYR A 623 -11.56 -29.23 1.09
N HIS A 624 -12.81 -29.60 1.30
CA HIS A 624 -13.65 -30.21 0.26
C HIS A 624 -14.64 -29.20 -0.34
N ASN A 625 -15.39 -28.51 0.51
CA ASN A 625 -16.36 -27.48 0.12
C ASN A 625 -16.75 -26.62 1.33
N GLU A 626 -17.66 -25.66 1.12
CA GLU A 626 -18.07 -24.67 2.13
C GLU A 626 -18.76 -25.25 3.38
N HIS A 627 -19.02 -26.56 3.38
CA HIS A 627 -19.62 -27.31 4.48
C HIS A 627 -18.78 -28.49 4.99
N LEU A 628 -17.64 -28.81 4.36
CA LEU A 628 -16.90 -30.03 4.67
C LEU A 628 -15.38 -29.83 4.67
N LEU A 629 -14.75 -30.21 5.78
CA LEU A 629 -13.30 -30.38 5.94
C LEU A 629 -12.97 -31.82 6.30
N GLU A 630 -11.74 -32.22 6.06
CA GLU A 630 -11.21 -33.53 6.42
C GLU A 630 -9.85 -33.38 7.13
N VAL A 631 -9.64 -34.19 8.17
CA VAL A 631 -8.36 -34.36 8.87
C VAL A 631 -8.07 -35.84 9.06
N SER A 632 -6.81 -36.22 9.31
CA SER A 632 -6.50 -37.63 9.59
C SER A 632 -7.06 -38.04 10.96
N LYS A 633 -7.60 -39.26 11.06
CA LYS A 633 -8.03 -39.83 12.34
C LYS A 633 -6.89 -39.93 13.37
N LYS A 634 -5.63 -39.92 12.93
CA LYS A 634 -4.45 -39.93 13.83
C LYS A 634 -4.20 -38.60 14.53
N ASP A 635 -4.76 -37.50 14.01
CA ASP A 635 -4.48 -36.15 14.47
C ASP A 635 -5.49 -35.64 15.53
N LEU A 636 -6.61 -36.33 15.73
CA LEU A 636 -7.60 -36.06 16.78
C LEU A 636 -7.93 -37.35 17.55
N LYS A 637 -7.91 -37.29 18.87
CA LYS A 637 -8.23 -38.38 19.79
C LYS A 637 -9.56 -38.15 20.48
N ASP A 638 -10.22 -39.23 20.87
CA ASP A 638 -11.46 -39.15 21.65
C ASP A 638 -11.30 -38.23 22.87
N GLY A 639 -12.23 -37.28 23.02
CA GLY A 639 -12.21 -36.24 24.05
C GLY A 639 -11.42 -34.97 23.69
N ASP A 640 -10.72 -34.92 22.55
CA ASP A 640 -10.03 -33.70 22.11
C ASP A 640 -11.04 -32.59 21.79
N THR A 641 -10.73 -31.37 22.24
CA THR A 641 -11.47 -30.15 21.87
C THR A 641 -10.74 -29.45 20.74
N PHE A 642 -11.40 -29.28 19.60
CA PHE A 642 -10.85 -28.57 18.45
C PHE A 642 -11.72 -27.40 18.01
N LYS A 643 -11.13 -26.52 17.21
CA LYS A 643 -11.79 -25.40 16.52
C LYS A 643 -11.36 -25.36 15.06
N VAL A 644 -12.24 -24.86 14.20
CA VAL A 644 -11.89 -24.52 12.81
C VAL A 644 -11.62 -23.02 12.77
N SER A 645 -10.48 -22.63 12.22
CA SER A 645 -10.08 -21.24 12.11
C SER A 645 -9.74 -20.87 10.68
N ILE A 646 -10.20 -19.70 10.23
CA ILE A 646 -9.72 -19.09 8.99
C ILE A 646 -8.36 -18.47 9.29
N VAL A 647 -7.33 -18.89 8.54
CA VAL A 647 -5.97 -18.37 8.69
C VAL A 647 -5.53 -17.63 7.44
N SER A 648 -4.86 -16.49 7.63
CA SER A 648 -4.20 -15.79 6.53
C SER A 648 -2.93 -16.53 6.08
N LYS A 649 -2.39 -16.18 4.91
CA LYS A 649 -1.08 -16.70 4.45
C LYS A 649 0.07 -16.37 5.41
N ALA A 650 -0.09 -15.35 6.25
CA ALA A 650 0.82 -14.95 7.33
C ALA A 650 0.66 -15.81 8.62
N LEU A 651 -0.10 -16.91 8.56
CA LEU A 651 -0.46 -17.78 9.69
C LEU A 651 -1.15 -17.05 10.86
N ARG A 652 -1.76 -15.88 10.60
CA ARG A 652 -2.59 -15.19 11.58
C ARG A 652 -4.00 -15.79 11.54
N VAL A 653 -4.54 -16.15 12.71
CA VAL A 653 -5.94 -16.52 12.86
C VAL A 653 -6.80 -15.27 12.71
N LEU A 654 -7.69 -15.26 11.72
CA LEU A 654 -8.60 -14.15 11.43
C LEU A 654 -9.95 -14.33 12.15
N SER A 655 -10.49 -15.55 12.10
CA SER A 655 -11.75 -15.92 12.74
C SER A 655 -11.73 -17.39 13.13
N SER A 656 -12.49 -17.76 14.15
CA SER A 656 -12.60 -19.14 14.64
C SER A 656 -14.04 -19.53 14.87
N SER A 657 -14.32 -20.82 14.70
CA SER A 657 -15.62 -21.41 15.00
C SER A 657 -15.85 -21.54 16.51
N ASN A 658 -17.04 -22.02 16.87
CA ASN A 658 -17.25 -22.65 18.17
C ASN A 658 -16.24 -23.78 18.40
N GLU A 659 -15.91 -24.03 19.67
CA GLU A 659 -15.20 -25.24 20.07
C GLU A 659 -16.11 -26.45 19.87
N TYR A 660 -15.50 -27.58 19.47
CA TYR A 660 -16.18 -28.85 19.27
C TYR A 660 -15.37 -29.96 19.95
N VAL A 661 -16.04 -30.75 20.78
CA VAL A 661 -15.43 -31.92 21.43
C VAL A 661 -15.60 -33.12 20.50
N TYR A 662 -14.49 -33.67 20.05
CA TYR A 662 -14.51 -34.90 19.27
C TYR A 662 -14.86 -36.08 20.19
N GLN A 663 -15.88 -36.84 19.80
CA GLN A 663 -16.30 -38.06 20.47
C GLN A 663 -16.28 -39.20 19.46
N GLU A 664 -15.44 -40.20 19.70
CA GLU A 664 -15.38 -41.41 18.89
C GLU A 664 -16.72 -42.15 19.05
N LYS A 665 -17.34 -42.56 17.94
CA LYS A 665 -18.60 -43.31 18.04
C LYS A 665 -18.25 -44.73 18.47
N SER A 666 -18.74 -45.16 19.63
CA SER A 666 -18.62 -46.55 20.03
C SER A 666 -19.25 -47.44 18.96
N GLU A 667 -18.49 -48.37 18.39
CA GLU A 667 -19.04 -49.43 17.54
C GLU A 667 -20.10 -50.18 18.34
N LYS A 668 -21.37 -49.97 17.99
CA LYS A 668 -22.50 -50.82 18.38
C LYS A 668 -23.24 -51.25 17.14
#